data_AF-A0A850AQU5-F1
#
_entry.id   AF-A0A850AQU5-F1
#
_cell.length_a   1.000
_cell.length_b   1.000
_cell.length_c   1.000
_cell.angle_alpha   90.00
_cell.angle_beta   90.00
_cell.angle_gamma   90.00
#
_symmetry.space_group_name_H-M   'P 1'
#
loop_
_entity.id
_entity.type
_entity.pdbx_description
1 polymer ?
#
loop_
_entity_poly.entity_id
_entity_poly.type
_entity_poly.pdbx_seq_one_letter_code
_entity_poly.pdbx_strand_id
1 'polypeptide(L)'
;MNAAGMIRFPVFCLLALLALASALAAQEIVVYSLPQEKADAGLKERLDWEIPSRQWIPLNGLWRLKHPETGEAVGSVHLPCTFRGAERLVFEKKFDLERKAGCRYELHLGPTSGRVRVWLNDSLVYRDSKDHYPLSITLPYELLHGGQNTLAVSVRPGNRRFSDLPGFLPVNMPRLDTGILTPIYLEIKPPLCVETIRASVNPGDSLLIPRGSVSFNRPIPAGGQFRVRIGYLFSDSSGIASPQTLLSQELPVKDQAISEMALPAWPLQPLQPWSPEQPRRYWIEVSIDSAGQALDLLRRPLAIRAVHAENREFFWNREHRIVKGINYVYQNSEGSQLFDPELARKDLQDIKRRGFDAVRVILHPLPEAFYRLCDEVGLLCFQDLPISLLPARILETSPEAGSPGAEGMVSQSRKTLQRWQEHYQYLTALAERYNSLAAIGVAFSLDGESPLQRQRLRILLDRLGGTRPLPRYVSSLVPLPARPNDPAGQEIAGLLDFQIVEIVQRNEIEAEFQKVYAALEKQLFFPSAYSKALTYRIDSTTVTFDLLQIHDFYDKLTRNKLPGEFEGHFIPTYNDFYLELPSVQNGLKGEFEYNRVGLVDIKRQARDISPPSQTEHIFSPPEIGMVYEEKAARSFLYILIGFLNVVLFLISYNRYRVFRQNLAYSIRKPHGFFVNLQERISLPFKQSFFLLMAISLNGAIIYSSVAYFFRSNLLFDYLLSLIFYVPSQKQLAAHLVWNQPVFLVAVTVAIILIFYLLALAIKVLSLLGANRVRFNQALTATIWSASPFAILLPLGIFMYSILLTMKSYWILSGVLLYFHVWVYFRWINALRVLTDRLYFRVLLGFTVLFLLALGGAAYLYNQHYNAREHLQFVYHLYEFTK
;
A
#
# COMPACT_ATOMS: atom_id res chain seq x y z
N MET A 1 -51.48 -7.63 -9.92
CA MET A 1 -50.27 -7.15 -10.64
C MET A 1 -50.03 -8.06 -11.83
N ASN A 2 -50.06 -7.51 -13.04
CA ASN A 2 -49.85 -8.23 -14.30
C ASN A 2 -48.38 -8.67 -14.47
N ALA A 3 -48.14 -9.67 -15.32
CA ALA A 3 -46.81 -10.25 -15.58
C ALA A 3 -45.72 -9.22 -15.98
N ALA A 4 -46.12 -8.07 -16.52
CA ALA A 4 -45.22 -6.95 -16.83
C ALA A 4 -44.59 -6.30 -15.58
N GLY A 5 -45.27 -6.32 -14.43
CA GLY A 5 -44.73 -5.78 -13.17
C GLY A 5 -43.62 -6.65 -12.56
N MET A 6 -43.60 -7.96 -12.86
CA MET A 6 -42.60 -8.91 -12.35
C MET A 6 -41.22 -8.76 -13.00
N ILE A 7 -41.15 -8.19 -14.21
CA ILE A 7 -39.88 -7.91 -14.89
C ILE A 7 -39.44 -6.47 -14.61
N ARG A 8 -40.39 -5.52 -14.55
CA ARG A 8 -40.08 -4.08 -14.39
C ARG A 8 -39.43 -3.74 -13.05
N PHE A 9 -39.85 -4.34 -11.93
CA PHE A 9 -39.28 -4.01 -10.62
C PHE A 9 -37.80 -4.42 -10.47
N PRO A 10 -37.38 -5.67 -10.75
CA PRO A 10 -35.97 -6.04 -10.67
C PRO A 10 -35.11 -5.42 -11.79
N VAL A 11 -35.66 -5.19 -12.99
CA VAL A 11 -34.96 -4.43 -14.04
C VAL A 11 -34.76 -2.98 -13.61
N PHE A 12 -35.76 -2.35 -12.97
CA PHE A 12 -35.62 -1.03 -12.39
C PHE A 12 -34.60 -1.01 -11.25
N CYS A 13 -34.59 -2.00 -10.35
CA CYS A 13 -33.58 -2.11 -9.30
C CYS A 13 -32.17 -2.34 -9.88
N LEU A 14 -32.03 -3.16 -10.92
CA LEU A 14 -30.76 -3.42 -11.60
C LEU A 14 -30.27 -2.17 -12.35
N LEU A 15 -31.15 -1.48 -13.07
CA LEU A 15 -30.85 -0.21 -13.75
C LEU A 15 -30.55 0.89 -12.73
N ALA A 16 -31.24 0.93 -11.59
CA ALA A 16 -30.94 1.86 -10.50
C ALA A 16 -29.59 1.54 -9.85
N LEU A 17 -29.25 0.26 -9.64
CA LEU A 17 -27.94 -0.18 -9.15
C LEU A 17 -26.82 0.14 -10.14
N LEU A 18 -27.05 -0.08 -11.44
CA LEU A 18 -26.10 0.27 -12.51
C LEU A 18 -25.96 1.78 -12.65
N ALA A 19 -27.05 2.53 -12.55
CA ALA A 19 -27.05 3.99 -12.57
C ALA A 19 -26.39 4.59 -11.32
N LEU A 20 -26.62 4.01 -10.14
CA LEU A 20 -25.94 4.39 -8.91
C LEU A 20 -24.44 4.08 -9.01
N ALA A 21 -24.08 2.91 -9.54
CA ALA A 21 -22.70 2.52 -9.78
C ALA A 21 -22.00 3.43 -10.82
N SER A 22 -22.71 3.84 -11.88
CA SER A 22 -22.16 4.78 -12.87
C SER A 22 -22.08 6.21 -12.35
N ALA A 23 -23.06 6.66 -11.55
CA ALA A 23 -23.05 7.98 -10.92
C ALA A 23 -21.94 8.07 -9.85
N LEU A 24 -21.69 6.99 -9.12
CA LEU A 24 -20.55 6.85 -8.19
C LEU A 24 -19.20 6.67 -8.92
N ALA A 25 -19.20 6.38 -10.23
CA ALA A 25 -17.99 6.17 -11.02
C ALA A 25 -17.50 7.43 -11.76
N ALA A 26 -18.29 8.52 -11.80
CA ALA A 26 -17.83 9.80 -12.31
C ALA A 26 -16.80 10.39 -11.33
N GLN A 27 -15.53 10.04 -11.51
CA GLN A 27 -14.44 10.59 -10.71
C GLN A 27 -14.07 11.99 -11.19
N GLU A 28 -14.17 12.98 -10.31
CA GLU A 28 -13.57 14.29 -10.54
C GLU A 28 -12.04 14.14 -10.64
N ILE A 29 -11.46 14.82 -11.63
CA ILE A 29 -10.00 14.92 -11.74
C ILE A 29 -9.54 15.94 -10.69
N VAL A 30 -8.83 15.47 -9.68
CA VAL A 30 -8.23 16.35 -8.68
C VAL A 30 -6.74 16.45 -8.96
N VAL A 31 -6.24 17.68 -8.98
CA VAL A 31 -4.83 17.99 -9.17
C VAL A 31 -4.33 18.80 -7.98
N TYR A 32 -3.21 18.37 -7.41
CA TYR A 32 -2.50 19.11 -6.37
C TYR A 32 -1.14 19.55 -6.91
N SER A 33 -0.87 20.86 -6.88
CA SER A 33 0.35 21.48 -7.41
C SER A 33 1.07 22.31 -6.37
N LEU A 34 2.41 22.35 -6.46
CA LEU A 34 3.23 23.22 -5.63
C LEU A 34 3.31 24.61 -6.28
N PRO A 35 3.11 25.71 -5.54
CA PRO A 35 3.30 27.06 -6.06
C PRO A 35 4.70 27.24 -6.65
N GLN A 36 4.80 27.96 -7.77
CA GLN A 36 6.06 28.12 -8.50
C GLN A 36 7.16 28.72 -7.62
N GLU A 37 6.86 29.78 -6.86
CA GLU A 37 7.82 30.45 -5.98
C GLU A 37 8.45 29.48 -4.97
N LYS A 38 7.64 28.60 -4.36
CA LYS A 38 8.12 27.56 -3.45
C LYS A 38 8.99 26.53 -4.17
N ALA A 39 8.55 26.07 -5.35
CA ALA A 39 9.27 25.09 -6.15
C ALA A 39 10.65 25.61 -6.59
N ASP A 40 10.71 26.86 -7.03
CA ASP A 40 11.92 27.49 -7.55
C ASP A 40 12.89 27.88 -6.42
N ALA A 41 12.40 28.33 -5.27
CA ALA A 41 13.25 28.75 -4.15
C ALA A 41 14.13 27.61 -3.61
N GLY A 42 13.54 26.46 -3.27
CA GLY A 42 14.29 25.31 -2.75
C GLY A 42 15.21 24.67 -3.80
N LEU A 43 14.84 24.76 -5.08
CA LEU A 43 15.69 24.32 -6.18
C LEU A 43 16.90 25.25 -6.33
N LYS A 44 16.68 26.56 -6.34
CA LYS A 44 17.72 27.58 -6.46
C LYS A 44 18.74 27.48 -5.34
N GLU A 45 18.30 27.40 -4.08
CA GLU A 45 19.17 27.23 -2.92
C GLU A 45 20.12 26.03 -3.08
N ARG A 46 19.62 24.90 -3.58
CA ARG A 46 20.44 23.70 -3.78
C ARG A 46 21.39 23.84 -4.96
N LEU A 47 20.90 24.30 -6.12
CA LEU A 47 21.71 24.35 -7.35
C LEU A 47 22.79 25.43 -7.28
N ASP A 48 22.47 26.60 -6.72
CA ASP A 48 23.46 27.67 -6.51
C ASP A 48 24.55 27.23 -5.51
N TRP A 49 24.25 26.29 -4.62
CA TRP A 49 25.25 25.69 -3.73
C TRP A 49 26.06 24.57 -4.38
N GLU A 50 25.40 23.60 -5.03
CA GLU A 50 26.02 22.38 -5.56
C GLU A 50 26.74 22.59 -6.89
N ILE A 51 26.23 23.46 -7.76
CA ILE A 51 26.76 23.71 -9.10
C ILE A 51 26.84 25.21 -9.44
N PRO A 52 27.49 26.05 -8.60
CA PRO A 52 27.44 27.51 -8.72
C PRO A 52 27.98 28.08 -10.05
N SER A 53 28.81 27.32 -10.76
CA SER A 53 29.37 27.73 -12.06
C SER A 53 28.55 27.27 -13.26
N ARG A 54 27.56 26.39 -13.06
CA ARG A 54 26.74 25.83 -14.14
C ARG A 54 25.47 26.65 -14.32
N GLN A 55 25.07 26.82 -15.57
CA GLN A 55 23.79 27.44 -15.90
C GLN A 55 22.69 26.40 -15.81
N TRP A 56 21.52 26.81 -15.32
CA TRP A 56 20.34 25.98 -15.26
C TRP A 56 19.08 26.81 -15.53
N ILE A 57 18.05 26.16 -16.08
CA ILE A 57 16.77 26.79 -16.42
C ILE A 57 15.66 26.10 -15.63
N PRO A 58 14.92 26.80 -14.74
CA PRO A 58 13.74 26.23 -14.09
C PRO A 58 12.66 25.96 -15.14
N LEU A 59 12.08 24.76 -15.10
CA LEU A 59 10.97 24.37 -15.96
C LEU A 59 9.66 24.23 -15.16
N ASN A 60 9.61 24.79 -13.94
CA ASN A 60 8.43 24.80 -13.07
C ASN A 60 7.42 25.86 -13.49
N GLY A 61 6.31 25.97 -12.76
CA GLY A 61 5.27 26.97 -13.03
C GLY A 61 4.20 26.46 -13.97
N LEU A 62 3.58 27.34 -14.75
CA LEU A 62 2.42 27.00 -15.57
C LEU A 62 2.82 26.14 -16.79
N TRP A 63 2.12 25.01 -16.95
CA TRP A 63 2.17 24.10 -18.10
C TRP A 63 0.79 24.00 -18.73
N ARG A 64 0.75 23.86 -20.06
CA ARG A 64 -0.48 23.60 -20.80
C ARG A 64 -0.87 22.14 -20.67
N LEU A 65 -2.11 21.87 -20.31
CA LEU A 65 -2.67 20.52 -20.26
C LEU A 65 -3.28 20.17 -21.61
N LYS A 66 -2.88 19.03 -22.17
CA LYS A 66 -3.38 18.51 -23.44
C LYS A 66 -4.24 17.27 -23.24
N HIS A 67 -5.32 17.16 -24.00
CA HIS A 67 -6.12 15.95 -24.06
C HIS A 67 -5.28 14.80 -24.64
N PRO A 68 -5.25 13.60 -24.03
CA PRO A 68 -4.34 12.53 -24.42
C PRO A 68 -4.55 11.95 -25.83
N GLU A 69 -5.74 12.13 -26.40
CA GLU A 69 -6.13 11.54 -27.69
C GLU A 69 -6.21 12.58 -28.82
N THR A 70 -6.80 13.74 -28.53
CA THR A 70 -7.00 14.81 -29.52
C THR A 70 -5.81 15.77 -29.57
N GLY A 71 -4.98 15.81 -28.52
CA GLY A 71 -3.87 16.75 -28.39
C GLY A 71 -4.28 18.20 -28.14
N GLU A 72 -5.59 18.47 -28.05
CA GLU A 72 -6.16 19.80 -27.83
C GLU A 72 -5.87 20.30 -26.41
N ALA A 73 -5.70 21.61 -26.28
CA ALA A 73 -5.51 22.24 -24.98
C ALA A 73 -6.81 22.21 -24.18
N VAL A 74 -6.78 21.58 -23.02
CA VAL A 74 -7.94 21.44 -22.11
C VAL A 74 -7.82 22.33 -20.87
N GLY A 75 -6.65 22.91 -20.61
CA GLY A 75 -6.43 23.81 -19.49
C GLY A 75 -4.95 24.04 -19.20
N SER A 76 -4.64 24.40 -17.96
CA SER A 76 -3.27 24.61 -17.49
C SER A 76 -3.10 24.19 -16.04
N VAL A 77 -1.90 23.79 -15.66
CA VAL A 77 -1.55 23.30 -14.32
C VAL A 77 -0.15 23.76 -13.95
N HIS A 78 0.09 23.99 -12.66
CA HIS A 78 1.45 24.23 -12.16
C HIS A 78 2.20 22.91 -11.96
N LEU A 79 3.41 22.79 -12.51
CA LEU A 79 4.34 21.71 -12.14
C LEU A 79 5.36 22.20 -11.10
N PRO A 80 5.78 21.33 -10.16
CA PRO A 80 5.39 19.92 -10.03
C PRO A 80 3.97 19.71 -9.49
N CYS A 81 3.32 18.61 -9.89
CA CYS A 81 1.99 18.26 -9.44
C CYS A 81 1.77 16.75 -9.33
N THR A 82 0.76 16.40 -8.55
CA THR A 82 0.15 15.06 -8.50
C THR A 82 -1.33 15.16 -8.86
N PHE A 83 -1.90 14.08 -9.36
CA PHE A 83 -3.30 14.01 -9.77
C PHE A 83 -3.91 12.63 -9.55
N ARG A 84 -5.25 12.62 -9.53
CA ARG A 84 -6.11 11.44 -9.40
C ARG A 84 -7.35 11.58 -10.30
N GLY A 85 -8.01 10.47 -10.59
CA GLY A 85 -9.24 10.44 -11.42
C GLY A 85 -9.00 10.52 -12.94
N ALA A 86 -7.74 10.49 -13.40
CA ALA A 86 -7.40 10.54 -14.82
C ALA A 86 -6.50 9.37 -15.25
N GLU A 87 -6.81 8.73 -16.39
CA GLU A 87 -6.00 7.64 -16.94
C GLU A 87 -4.65 8.11 -17.52
N ARG A 88 -4.59 9.37 -17.96
CA ARG A 88 -3.39 10.00 -18.51
C ARG A 88 -3.55 11.51 -18.50
N LEU A 89 -2.50 12.22 -18.10
CA LEU A 89 -2.34 13.64 -18.39
C LEU A 89 -1.10 13.89 -19.28
N VAL A 90 -1.18 14.93 -20.12
CA VAL A 90 -0.08 15.37 -20.98
C VAL A 90 0.17 16.85 -20.69
N PHE A 91 1.36 17.16 -20.21
CA PHE A 91 1.81 18.51 -19.89
C PHE A 91 2.72 19.01 -20.99
N GLU A 92 2.50 20.24 -21.48
CA GLU A 92 3.36 20.90 -22.45
C GLU A 92 3.85 22.25 -21.93
N LYS A 93 5.14 22.54 -22.11
CA LYS A 93 5.73 23.85 -21.82
C LYS A 93 6.70 24.25 -22.91
N LYS A 94 6.69 25.54 -23.20
CA LYS A 94 7.67 26.20 -24.03
C LYS A 94 8.72 26.85 -23.16
N PHE A 95 9.97 26.80 -23.59
CA PHE A 95 11.09 27.47 -22.92
C PHE A 95 12.07 28.00 -23.95
N ASP A 96 12.68 29.14 -23.64
CA ASP A 96 13.71 29.73 -24.48
C ASP A 96 15.09 29.21 -24.06
N LEU A 97 15.94 28.95 -25.04
CA LEU A 97 17.27 28.39 -24.84
C LEU A 97 18.29 29.12 -25.70
N GLU A 98 19.32 29.65 -25.05
CA GLU A 98 20.56 30.04 -25.73
C GLU A 98 21.40 28.79 -25.99
N ARG A 99 21.32 28.27 -27.22
CA ARG A 99 22.06 27.06 -27.59
C ARG A 99 23.56 27.36 -27.74
N LYS A 100 24.38 26.71 -26.93
CA LYS A 100 25.85 26.86 -26.87
C LYS A 100 26.52 25.60 -27.40
N ALA A 101 27.40 25.77 -28.39
CA ALA A 101 28.12 24.66 -28.99
C ALA A 101 29.03 23.96 -27.96
N GLY A 102 29.04 22.63 -27.98
CA GLY A 102 29.86 21.80 -27.10
C GLY A 102 29.33 21.62 -25.67
N CYS A 103 28.30 22.37 -25.25
CA CYS A 103 27.63 22.14 -23.97
C CYS A 103 26.74 20.90 -24.05
N ARG A 104 26.54 20.23 -22.90
CA ARG A 104 25.60 19.11 -22.75
C ARG A 104 24.37 19.57 -21.98
N TYR A 105 23.19 19.19 -22.47
CA TYR A 105 21.91 19.59 -21.89
C TYR A 105 21.29 18.39 -21.18
N GLU A 106 21.09 18.50 -19.87
CA GLU A 106 20.54 17.42 -19.05
C GLU A 106 19.23 17.85 -18.41
N LEU A 107 18.14 17.20 -18.82
CA LEU A 107 16.82 17.41 -18.25
C LEU A 107 16.69 16.58 -16.98
N HIS A 108 16.47 17.24 -15.85
CA HIS A 108 16.25 16.60 -14.57
C HIS A 108 14.76 16.63 -14.23
N LEU A 109 14.15 15.44 -14.21
CA LEU A 109 12.84 15.22 -13.65
C LEU A 109 13.00 14.65 -12.24
N GLY A 110 12.24 15.22 -11.32
CA GLY A 110 12.07 14.67 -9.99
C GLY A 110 11.61 13.22 -9.94
N PRO A 111 11.59 12.59 -8.76
CA PRO A 111 10.87 11.34 -8.55
C PRO A 111 9.45 11.45 -9.13
N THR A 112 9.07 10.48 -9.95
CA THR A 112 7.73 10.41 -10.56
C THR A 112 6.96 9.24 -9.98
N SER A 113 5.64 9.37 -9.86
CA SER A 113 4.76 8.24 -9.57
C SER A 113 3.94 7.93 -10.82
N GLY A 114 4.18 6.78 -11.44
CA GLY A 114 3.58 6.38 -12.70
C GLY A 114 4.54 6.33 -13.89
N ARG A 115 3.99 6.00 -15.06
CA ARG A 115 4.77 5.84 -16.30
C ARG A 115 4.91 7.15 -17.04
N VAL A 116 6.14 7.47 -17.44
CA VAL A 116 6.50 8.76 -18.02
C VAL A 116 6.94 8.61 -19.47
N ARG A 117 6.53 9.57 -20.30
CA ARG A 117 7.09 9.77 -21.64
C ARG A 117 7.44 11.24 -21.80
N VAL A 118 8.58 11.50 -22.42
CA VAL A 118 9.09 12.87 -22.64
C VAL A 118 9.36 13.07 -24.12
N TRP A 119 8.86 14.18 -24.65
CA TRP A 119 9.11 14.64 -26.02
C TRP A 119 9.77 16.01 -25.99
N LEU A 120 10.75 16.19 -26.86
CA LEU A 120 11.40 17.46 -27.15
C LEU A 120 11.15 17.79 -28.62
N ASN A 121 10.53 18.93 -28.91
CA ASN A 121 10.21 19.38 -30.28
C ASN A 121 9.59 18.23 -31.11
N ASP A 122 8.50 17.67 -30.58
CA ASP A 122 7.73 16.52 -31.13
C ASP A 122 8.48 15.18 -31.24
N SER A 123 9.77 15.12 -30.88
CA SER A 123 10.58 13.90 -30.90
C SER A 123 10.59 13.22 -29.54
N LEU A 124 10.25 11.93 -29.48
CA LEU A 124 10.27 11.15 -28.24
C LEU A 124 11.72 10.91 -27.78
N VAL A 125 12.10 11.50 -26.65
CA VAL A 125 13.46 11.37 -26.08
C VAL A 125 13.52 10.37 -24.91
N TYR A 126 12.38 10.04 -24.29
CA TYR A 126 12.34 9.09 -23.18
C TYR A 126 11.00 8.36 -23.06
N ARG A 127 11.05 7.08 -22.65
CA ARG A 127 9.89 6.24 -22.33
C ARG A 127 10.25 5.15 -21.32
N ASP A 128 9.86 5.32 -20.06
CA ASP A 128 9.82 4.27 -19.04
C ASP A 128 9.05 4.73 -17.78
N SER A 129 8.98 3.93 -16.72
CA SER A 129 8.68 4.39 -15.36
C SER A 129 9.89 4.25 -14.45
N LYS A 130 10.24 5.35 -13.79
CA LYS A 130 11.11 5.38 -12.61
C LYS A 130 10.22 5.80 -11.44
N ASP A 131 9.51 4.82 -10.89
CA ASP A 131 8.54 5.04 -9.83
C ASP A 131 9.31 5.42 -8.55
N HIS A 132 9.18 6.65 -8.05
CA HIS A 132 9.75 7.15 -6.79
C HIS A 132 11.30 7.31 -6.72
N TYR A 133 12.00 7.49 -7.85
CA TYR A 133 13.40 7.97 -7.87
C TYR A 133 13.65 8.90 -9.07
N PRO A 134 14.63 9.83 -8.99
CA PRO A 134 14.81 10.88 -9.99
C PRO A 134 15.29 10.33 -11.34
N LEU A 135 15.00 11.10 -12.39
CA LEU A 135 15.35 10.79 -13.77
C LEU A 135 16.13 11.95 -14.39
N SER A 136 17.34 11.67 -14.87
CA SER A 136 18.11 12.58 -15.71
C SER A 136 18.13 12.07 -17.15
N ILE A 137 17.82 12.93 -18.11
CA ILE A 137 17.82 12.63 -19.55
C ILE A 137 18.76 13.59 -20.25
N THR A 138 19.77 13.07 -20.93
CA THR A 138 20.58 13.89 -21.84
C THR A 138 19.77 14.21 -23.09
N LEU A 139 19.51 15.49 -23.33
CA LEU A 139 18.77 15.96 -24.50
C LEU A 139 19.70 15.98 -25.73
N PRO A 140 19.30 15.38 -26.87
CA PRO A 140 20.08 15.42 -28.10
C PRO A 140 20.26 16.86 -28.59
N TYR A 141 21.50 17.24 -28.88
CA TYR A 141 21.85 18.60 -29.29
C TYR A 141 21.16 18.98 -30.62
N GLU A 142 20.98 18.01 -31.51
CA GLU A 142 20.37 18.17 -32.84
C GLU A 142 18.88 18.52 -32.76
N LEU A 143 18.21 18.08 -31.70
CA LEU A 143 16.79 18.34 -31.47
C LEU A 143 16.55 19.70 -30.81
N LEU A 144 17.57 20.34 -30.25
CA LEU A 144 17.44 21.63 -29.58
C LEU A 144 17.58 22.79 -30.56
N HIS A 145 16.65 23.74 -30.49
CA HIS A 145 16.67 24.98 -31.25
C HIS A 145 17.29 26.12 -30.42
N GLY A 146 17.99 27.04 -31.07
CA GLY A 146 18.31 28.33 -30.46
C GLY A 146 17.03 29.19 -30.42
N GLY A 147 16.66 29.69 -29.24
CA GLY A 147 15.37 30.33 -28.99
C GLY A 147 14.34 29.34 -28.43
N GLN A 148 13.12 29.38 -28.95
CA GLN A 148 12.00 28.64 -28.37
C GLN A 148 12.07 27.14 -28.65
N ASN A 149 11.88 26.34 -27.60
CA ASN A 149 11.77 24.89 -27.62
C ASN A 149 10.46 24.46 -26.94
N THR A 150 9.96 23.28 -27.28
CA THR A 150 8.76 22.68 -26.68
C THR A 150 9.12 21.36 -25.99
N LEU A 151 8.77 21.26 -24.70
CA LEU A 151 8.89 20.05 -23.90
C LEU A 151 7.49 19.55 -23.57
N ALA A 152 7.21 18.28 -23.86
CA ALA A 152 5.98 17.62 -23.46
C ALA A 152 6.27 16.41 -22.58
N VAL A 153 5.53 16.28 -21.48
CA VAL A 153 5.64 15.19 -20.51
C VAL A 153 4.28 14.54 -20.34
N SER A 154 4.17 13.25 -20.65
CA SER A 154 2.97 12.47 -20.39
C SER A 154 3.18 11.57 -19.19
N VAL A 155 2.22 11.60 -18.27
CA VAL A 155 2.22 10.75 -17.08
C VAL A 155 0.94 9.92 -17.04
N ARG A 156 1.09 8.63 -16.76
CA ARG A 156 0.00 7.66 -16.59
C ARG A 156 0.11 6.96 -15.24
N PRO A 157 -1.00 6.65 -14.56
CA PRO A 157 -0.96 5.80 -13.37
C PRO A 157 -0.31 4.45 -13.68
N GLY A 158 0.43 3.91 -12.70
CA GLY A 158 0.82 2.51 -12.71
C GLY A 158 -0.41 1.60 -12.53
N ASN A 159 -0.36 0.36 -13.04
CA ASN A 159 -1.48 -0.57 -12.91
C ASN A 159 -1.63 -1.17 -11.50
N ARG A 160 -0.68 -0.87 -10.59
CA ARG A 160 -0.62 -1.33 -9.18
C ARG A 160 -0.97 -2.80 -9.02
N ARG A 161 -0.58 -3.61 -9.99
CA ARG A 161 -0.77 -5.06 -9.92
C ARG A 161 0.16 -5.60 -8.85
N PHE A 162 -0.13 -6.81 -8.38
CA PHE A 162 0.77 -7.49 -7.45
C PHE A 162 2.21 -7.52 -7.98
N SER A 163 2.43 -7.62 -9.30
CA SER A 163 3.78 -7.63 -9.91
C SER A 163 4.45 -6.27 -10.11
N ASP A 164 3.77 -5.16 -9.86
CA ASP A 164 4.32 -3.80 -9.99
C ASP A 164 5.08 -3.41 -8.71
N LEU A 165 5.82 -2.30 -8.74
CA LEU A 165 6.51 -1.73 -7.57
C LEU A 165 6.01 -0.28 -7.38
N PRO A 166 5.31 0.05 -6.27
CA PRO A 166 4.84 -0.85 -5.22
C PRO A 166 3.74 -1.82 -5.68
N GLY A 167 3.76 -3.02 -5.12
CA GLY A 167 2.77 -4.06 -5.39
C GLY A 167 1.47 -3.85 -4.62
N PHE A 168 0.39 -4.48 -5.07
CA PHE A 168 -0.92 -4.42 -4.42
C PHE A 168 -0.87 -4.95 -2.98
N LEU A 169 -1.31 -4.12 -2.02
CA LEU A 169 -1.58 -4.53 -0.64
C LEU A 169 -3.03 -4.12 -0.27
N PRO A 170 -3.90 -5.05 0.17
CA PRO A 170 -5.33 -4.77 0.28
C PRO A 170 -5.75 -3.80 1.41
N VAL A 171 -4.87 -3.57 2.38
CA VAL A 171 -5.18 -2.77 3.58
C VAL A 171 -3.98 -1.94 4.00
N ASN A 172 -4.25 -0.84 4.70
CA ASN A 172 -3.26 0.05 5.32
C ASN A 172 -2.18 0.61 4.38
N MET A 173 -2.31 0.46 3.06
CA MET A 173 -1.40 1.09 2.11
C MET A 173 -1.68 2.60 2.07
N PRO A 174 -0.66 3.47 2.24
CA PRO A 174 -0.82 4.89 1.98
C PRO A 174 -1.28 5.15 0.55
N ARG A 175 -2.21 6.10 0.38
CA ARG A 175 -2.64 6.55 -0.93
C ARG A 175 -1.46 7.11 -1.70
N LEU A 176 -1.31 6.66 -2.95
CA LEU A 176 -0.28 7.16 -3.85
C LEU A 176 -0.97 7.92 -4.99
N ASP A 177 -0.64 9.19 -5.19
CA ASP A 177 -1.17 9.97 -6.32
C ASP A 177 -0.21 9.90 -7.53
N THR A 178 -0.72 9.99 -8.75
CA THR A 178 0.11 9.92 -9.96
C THR A 178 0.71 11.29 -10.27
N GLY A 179 1.98 11.40 -10.66
CA GLY A 179 2.54 12.71 -11.04
C GLY A 179 4.05 12.85 -10.90
N ILE A 180 4.50 14.10 -10.82
CA ILE A 180 5.91 14.51 -10.69
C ILE A 180 6.06 15.17 -9.32
N LEU A 181 6.88 14.58 -8.44
CA LEU A 181 6.88 14.89 -7.01
C LEU A 181 7.80 16.04 -6.61
N THR A 182 8.73 16.44 -7.48
CA THR A 182 9.66 17.54 -7.22
C THR A 182 9.90 18.40 -8.46
N PRO A 183 10.47 19.61 -8.29
CA PRO A 183 10.75 20.53 -9.38
C PRO A 183 11.53 19.93 -10.57
N ILE A 184 11.28 20.47 -11.76
CA ILE A 184 11.89 20.08 -13.04
C ILE A 184 12.80 21.21 -13.52
N TYR A 185 13.98 20.88 -14.02
CA TYR A 185 14.92 21.86 -14.55
C TYR A 185 15.81 21.28 -15.64
N LEU A 186 16.38 22.18 -16.45
CA LEU A 186 17.40 21.86 -17.44
C LEU A 186 18.76 22.33 -16.92
N GLU A 187 19.70 21.41 -16.72
CA GLU A 187 21.11 21.73 -16.44
C GLU A 187 21.88 21.89 -17.75
N ILE A 188 22.67 22.97 -17.86
CA ILE A 188 23.57 23.23 -18.99
C ILE A 188 24.99 22.97 -18.51
N LYS A 189 25.47 21.76 -18.79
CA LYS A 189 26.83 21.34 -18.43
C LYS A 189 27.83 21.96 -19.40
N PRO A 190 28.91 22.59 -18.89
CA PRO A 190 29.94 23.13 -19.75
C PRO A 190 30.63 22.00 -20.52
N PRO A 191 31.32 22.33 -21.64
CA PRO A 191 31.91 21.31 -22.49
C PRO A 191 32.82 20.35 -21.71
N LEU A 192 33.68 20.85 -20.81
CA LEU A 192 34.47 20.05 -19.87
C LEU A 192 33.96 20.31 -18.46
N CYS A 193 33.51 19.27 -17.76
CA CYS A 193 32.95 19.36 -16.42
C CYS A 193 33.23 18.10 -15.59
N VAL A 194 33.09 18.23 -14.27
CA VAL A 194 33.07 17.09 -13.35
C VAL A 194 31.74 16.35 -13.54
N GLU A 195 31.78 15.09 -13.97
CA GLU A 195 30.57 14.31 -14.22
C GLU A 195 30.05 13.68 -12.92
N THR A 196 30.94 13.05 -12.14
CA THR A 196 30.57 12.41 -10.88
C THR A 196 31.74 12.44 -9.90
N ILE A 197 31.42 12.70 -8.63
CA ILE A 197 32.31 12.48 -7.49
C ILE A 197 31.77 11.26 -6.75
N ARG A 198 32.59 10.22 -6.61
CA ARG A 198 32.29 9.04 -5.78
C ARG A 198 33.21 9.06 -4.59
N ALA A 199 32.64 8.95 -3.40
CA ALA A 199 33.40 8.92 -2.17
C ALA A 199 32.67 8.06 -1.15
N SER A 200 33.39 7.14 -0.52
CA SER A 200 32.89 6.26 0.52
C SER A 200 33.85 6.27 1.69
N VAL A 201 33.32 6.18 2.91
CA VAL A 201 34.10 6.02 4.13
C VAL A 201 33.96 4.58 4.60
N ASN A 202 35.08 3.89 4.82
CA ASN A 202 35.04 2.52 5.33
C ASN A 202 34.87 2.53 6.87
N PRO A 203 33.81 1.93 7.43
CA PRO A 203 33.56 1.94 8.88
C PRO A 203 34.62 1.18 9.71
N GLY A 204 35.38 0.27 9.09
CA GLY A 204 36.38 -0.56 9.78
C GLY A 204 37.73 0.13 10.08
N ASP A 205 38.03 1.28 9.49
CA ASP A 205 39.31 1.97 9.68
C ASP A 205 39.30 2.79 10.97
N SER A 206 40.28 2.62 11.86
CA SER A 206 40.36 3.35 13.15
C SER A 206 40.12 4.87 13.01
N LEU A 207 40.52 5.44 11.86
CA LEU A 207 40.14 6.76 11.37
C LEU A 207 39.16 6.65 10.19
N LEU A 208 38.08 7.44 10.21
CA LEU A 208 37.14 7.56 9.08
C LEU A 208 37.79 8.34 7.93
N ILE A 209 38.41 7.63 6.99
CA ILE A 209 39.10 8.21 5.83
C ILE A 209 38.24 8.05 4.58
N PRO A 210 37.70 9.14 4.00
CA PRO A 210 37.03 9.08 2.71
C PRO A 210 37.98 8.63 1.60
N ARG A 211 37.53 7.69 0.76
CA ARG A 211 38.23 7.25 -0.45
C ARG A 211 37.27 7.26 -1.63
N GLY A 212 37.80 7.47 -2.83
CA GLY A 212 37.01 7.37 -4.05
C GLY A 212 37.65 8.04 -5.25
N SER A 213 36.83 8.52 -6.18
CA SER A 213 37.29 9.06 -7.45
C SER A 213 36.41 10.20 -7.97
N VAL A 214 37.02 11.02 -8.82
CA VAL A 214 36.41 12.11 -9.56
C VAL A 214 36.48 11.75 -11.04
N SER A 215 35.34 11.71 -11.70
CA SER A 215 35.22 11.44 -13.13
C SER A 215 34.82 12.71 -13.89
N PHE A 216 35.35 12.86 -15.11
CA PHE A 216 35.06 13.99 -15.99
C PHE A 216 34.17 13.53 -17.15
N ASN A 217 33.32 14.42 -17.64
CA ASN A 217 32.39 14.10 -18.73
C ASN A 217 33.09 13.76 -20.06
N ARG A 218 34.33 14.24 -20.21
CA ARG A 218 35.25 13.90 -21.29
C ARG A 218 36.68 13.99 -20.77
N PRO A 219 37.64 13.32 -21.43
CA PRO A 219 39.04 13.40 -21.05
C PRO A 219 39.54 14.84 -21.06
N ILE A 220 40.22 15.28 -20.00
CA ILE A 220 40.90 16.57 -19.96
C ILE A 220 42.05 16.52 -20.99
N PRO A 221 42.09 17.42 -21.99
CA PRO A 221 43.09 17.37 -23.07
C PRO A 221 44.54 17.51 -22.57
N ALA A 222 45.45 16.75 -23.17
CA ALA A 222 46.89 16.95 -22.99
C ALA A 222 47.31 18.30 -23.60
N GLY A 223 48.14 19.07 -22.88
CA GLY A 223 48.71 20.34 -23.36
C GLY A 223 47.91 21.61 -23.09
N GLY A 224 46.73 21.53 -22.46
CA GLY A 224 46.02 22.71 -21.96
C GLY A 224 46.48 23.12 -20.56
N GLN A 225 46.51 24.42 -20.25
CA GLN A 225 46.74 24.92 -18.89
C GLN A 225 45.49 24.68 -18.02
N PHE A 226 45.21 23.43 -17.64
CA PHE A 226 44.10 23.07 -16.74
C PHE A 226 44.61 22.84 -15.32
N ARG A 227 43.87 23.37 -14.34
CA ARG A 227 44.12 23.12 -12.91
C ARG A 227 42.87 22.49 -12.30
N VAL A 228 43.04 21.36 -11.64
CA VAL A 228 41.97 20.72 -10.87
C VAL A 228 42.28 20.92 -9.39
N ARG A 229 41.31 21.46 -8.65
CA ARG A 229 41.38 21.58 -7.19
C ARG A 229 40.32 20.69 -6.56
N ILE A 230 40.71 19.96 -5.53
CA ILE A 230 39.84 19.11 -4.71
C ILE A 230 39.97 19.58 -3.26
N GLY A 231 38.85 19.88 -2.63
CA GLY A 231 38.77 20.31 -1.23
C GLY A 231 37.53 19.78 -0.52
N TYR A 232 37.39 20.12 0.76
CA TYR A 232 36.15 19.96 1.52
C TYR A 232 35.72 21.25 2.17
N LEU A 233 34.42 21.28 2.46
CA LEU A 233 33.82 22.16 3.44
C LEU A 233 33.09 21.33 4.48
N PHE A 234 32.81 21.93 5.64
CA PHE A 234 31.92 21.35 6.64
C PHE A 234 31.08 22.44 7.29
N SER A 235 29.97 22.05 7.89
CA SER A 235 29.13 22.94 8.69
C SER A 235 29.25 22.60 10.17
N ASP A 236 29.47 23.59 11.01
CA ASP A 236 29.43 23.47 12.47
C ASP A 236 28.46 24.49 13.10
N SER A 237 28.48 24.62 14.42
CA SER A 237 27.61 25.56 15.16
C SER A 237 27.84 27.03 14.81
N SER A 238 28.97 27.38 14.18
CA SER A 238 29.31 28.73 13.73
C SER A 238 28.93 29.03 12.28
N GLY A 239 28.47 28.02 11.54
CA GLY A 239 28.06 28.14 10.13
C GLY A 239 28.87 27.19 9.22
N ILE A 240 28.97 27.56 7.94
CA ILE A 240 29.78 26.79 6.97
C ILE A 240 31.22 27.29 7.03
N ALA A 241 32.15 26.39 7.32
CA ALA A 241 33.58 26.69 7.34
C ALA A 241 34.12 26.94 5.92
N SER A 242 35.22 27.70 5.84
CA SER A 242 35.91 27.97 4.56
C SER A 242 36.46 26.68 3.94
N PRO A 243 36.49 26.58 2.59
CA PRO A 243 37.03 25.42 1.90
C PRO A 243 38.47 25.12 2.31
N GLN A 244 38.70 23.87 2.69
CA GLN A 244 40.01 23.31 2.98
C GLN A 244 40.51 22.58 1.73
N THR A 245 41.66 22.97 1.20
CA THR A 245 42.24 22.36 0.01
C THR A 245 42.96 21.05 0.38
N LEU A 246 42.63 19.96 -0.31
CA LEU A 246 43.34 18.68 -0.18
C LEU A 246 44.38 18.48 -1.27
N LEU A 247 43.98 18.82 -2.50
CA LEU A 247 44.80 18.69 -3.68
C LEU A 247 44.55 19.91 -4.56
N SER A 248 45.63 20.52 -5.00
CA SER A 248 45.60 21.52 -6.07
C SER A 248 46.68 21.10 -7.05
N GLN A 249 46.28 20.44 -8.12
CA GLN A 249 47.20 19.93 -9.13
C GLN A 249 47.01 20.68 -10.44
N GLU A 250 48.09 21.26 -10.93
CA GLU A 250 48.19 21.58 -12.36
C GLU A 250 48.36 20.25 -13.08
N LEU A 251 47.41 19.92 -13.95
CA LEU A 251 47.49 18.70 -14.71
C LEU A 251 48.59 18.89 -15.77
N PRO A 252 49.64 18.04 -15.76
CA PRO A 252 50.78 18.27 -16.65
C PRO A 252 50.41 17.99 -18.11
N VAL A 253 51.16 18.62 -19.01
CA VAL A 253 51.18 18.49 -20.49
C VAL A 253 51.50 17.06 -20.97
N LYS A 254 51.51 16.03 -20.11
CA LYS A 254 51.82 14.65 -20.51
C LYS A 254 50.78 14.14 -21.54
N ASP A 255 51.24 13.37 -22.52
CA ASP A 255 50.51 12.90 -23.72
C ASP A 255 49.22 12.07 -23.48
N GLN A 256 48.71 12.00 -22.25
CA GLN A 256 47.55 11.19 -21.89
C GLN A 256 46.45 12.05 -21.31
N ALA A 257 45.29 12.01 -21.97
CA ALA A 257 44.09 12.68 -21.50
C ALA A 257 43.54 11.99 -20.24
N ILE A 258 43.06 12.78 -19.27
CA ILE A 258 42.61 12.26 -17.96
C ILE A 258 41.09 12.21 -17.91
N SER A 259 40.53 11.01 -17.79
CA SER A 259 39.07 10.81 -17.65
C SER A 259 38.62 10.62 -16.20
N GLU A 260 39.53 10.20 -15.32
CA GLU A 260 39.25 9.93 -13.91
C GLU A 260 40.48 10.24 -13.06
N MET A 261 40.26 10.72 -11.83
CA MET A 261 41.28 11.05 -10.85
C MET A 261 40.90 10.44 -9.49
N ALA A 262 41.84 9.82 -8.78
CA ALA A 262 41.60 9.35 -7.43
C ALA A 262 41.47 10.53 -6.46
N LEU A 263 40.58 10.41 -5.48
CA LEU A 263 40.55 11.35 -4.36
C LEU A 263 41.84 11.22 -3.54
N PRO A 264 42.52 12.33 -3.20
CA PRO A 264 43.67 12.29 -2.31
C PRO A 264 43.25 11.80 -0.93
N ALA A 265 44.20 11.23 -0.17
CA ALA A 265 43.95 10.85 1.22
C ALA A 265 43.52 12.08 2.06
N TRP A 266 42.56 11.87 2.97
CA TRP A 266 41.79 12.92 3.63
C TRP A 266 41.64 12.62 5.12
N PRO A 267 41.70 13.63 6.00
CA PRO A 267 42.81 14.56 6.26
C PRO A 267 43.94 13.87 7.08
N LEU A 268 45.00 14.60 7.42
CA LEU A 268 46.02 14.18 8.41
C LEU A 268 45.49 14.19 9.87
N GLN A 269 44.25 14.65 10.11
CA GLN A 269 43.59 14.73 11.43
C GLN A 269 42.23 14.00 11.43
N PRO A 270 41.73 13.52 12.59
CA PRO A 270 40.43 12.85 12.67
C PRO A 270 39.27 13.79 12.32
N LEU A 271 38.41 13.39 11.39
CA LEU A 271 37.13 14.05 11.12
C LEU A 271 36.16 13.78 12.28
N GLN A 272 35.32 14.76 12.63
CA GLN A 272 34.23 14.54 13.57
C GLN A 272 33.04 13.93 12.82
N PRO A 273 32.63 12.68 13.14
CA PRO A 273 31.51 12.06 12.45
C PRO A 273 30.19 12.75 12.79
N TRP A 274 29.22 12.61 11.89
CA TRP A 274 27.85 13.06 12.16
C TRP A 274 27.21 12.17 13.23
N SER A 275 26.43 12.78 14.12
CA SER A 275 25.49 12.07 15.00
C SER A 275 24.15 12.82 15.08
N PRO A 276 23.06 12.15 15.51
CA PRO A 276 21.78 12.81 15.76
C PRO A 276 21.86 13.96 16.78
N GLU A 277 22.85 13.95 17.67
CA GLU A 277 23.11 14.98 18.67
C GLU A 277 24.01 16.10 18.13
N GLN A 278 24.93 15.76 17.22
CA GLN A 278 25.89 16.68 16.60
C GLN A 278 25.82 16.53 15.06
N PRO A 279 24.86 17.20 14.39
CA PRO A 279 24.59 17.01 12.97
C PRO A 279 25.61 17.71 12.05
N ARG A 280 26.90 17.43 12.23
CA ARG A 280 27.99 17.99 11.42
C ARG A 280 27.95 17.40 10.01
N ARG A 281 27.89 18.25 8.98
CA ARG A 281 27.80 17.85 7.57
C ARG A 281 29.06 18.22 6.82
N TYR A 282 29.43 17.42 5.82
CA TYR A 282 30.62 17.59 4.99
C TYR A 282 30.25 17.65 3.52
N TRP A 283 31.04 18.38 2.74
CA TRP A 283 30.95 18.43 1.29
C TRP A 283 32.33 18.25 0.68
N ILE A 284 32.40 17.52 -0.43
CA ILE A 284 33.55 17.51 -1.35
C ILE A 284 33.30 18.61 -2.38
N GLU A 285 34.30 19.44 -2.61
CA GLU A 285 34.31 20.44 -3.68
C GLU A 285 35.40 20.07 -4.70
N VAL A 286 35.02 20.02 -5.97
CA VAL A 286 35.95 19.88 -7.08
C VAL A 286 35.75 21.04 -8.03
N SER A 287 36.82 21.77 -8.32
CA SER A 287 36.83 22.83 -9.32
C SER A 287 37.84 22.56 -10.43
N ILE A 288 37.48 23.01 -11.64
CA ILE A 288 38.31 22.96 -12.83
C ILE A 288 38.51 24.41 -13.29
N ASP A 289 39.77 24.83 -13.39
CA ASP A 289 40.16 26.11 -13.94
C ASP A 289 40.99 25.92 -15.22
N SER A 290 40.93 26.88 -16.14
CA SER A 290 41.85 26.96 -17.28
C SER A 290 42.42 28.36 -17.41
N ALA A 291 43.75 28.49 -17.46
CA ALA A 291 44.46 29.78 -17.55
C ALA A 291 43.95 30.85 -16.54
N GLY A 292 43.54 30.43 -15.34
CA GLY A 292 43.00 31.31 -14.29
C GLY A 292 41.49 31.59 -14.36
N GLN A 293 40.78 31.09 -15.38
CA GLN A 293 39.32 31.18 -15.50
C GLN A 293 38.65 29.90 -14.97
N ALA A 294 37.68 30.04 -14.06
CA ALA A 294 36.88 28.93 -13.57
C ALA A 294 35.98 28.36 -14.68
N LEU A 295 36.10 27.06 -14.94
CA LEU A 295 35.31 26.34 -15.95
C LEU A 295 34.14 25.58 -15.34
N ASP A 296 34.37 24.90 -14.21
CA ASP A 296 33.34 24.12 -13.52
C ASP A 296 33.66 24.03 -12.02
N LEU A 297 32.62 23.91 -11.22
CA LEU A 297 32.69 23.71 -9.77
C LEU A 297 31.50 22.86 -9.37
N LEU A 298 31.79 21.69 -8.81
CA LEU A 298 30.80 20.76 -8.29
C LEU A 298 31.05 20.53 -6.81
N ARG A 299 30.03 20.80 -5.99
CA ARG A 299 29.98 20.39 -4.59
C ARG A 299 29.07 19.19 -4.43
N ARG A 300 29.50 18.21 -3.66
CA ARG A 300 28.69 17.03 -3.31
C ARG A 300 28.71 16.79 -1.81
N PRO A 301 27.55 16.57 -1.16
CA PRO A 301 27.51 16.12 0.23
C PRO A 301 28.28 14.80 0.39
N LEU A 302 28.87 14.61 1.57
CA LEU A 302 29.63 13.43 1.93
C LEU A 302 29.18 12.92 3.30
N ALA A 303 28.83 11.64 3.36
CA ALA A 303 28.52 10.96 4.61
C ALA A 303 29.80 10.55 5.34
N ILE A 304 29.98 11.06 6.57
CA ILE A 304 31.06 10.71 7.49
C ILE A 304 30.43 10.09 8.75
N ARG A 305 30.24 8.77 8.70
CA ARG A 305 29.73 7.97 9.82
C ARG A 305 30.23 6.53 9.73
N ALA A 306 30.09 5.78 10.80
CA ALA A 306 30.09 4.31 10.78
C ALA A 306 28.76 3.79 11.33
N VAL A 307 28.19 2.78 10.68
CA VAL A 307 26.97 2.12 11.15
C VAL A 307 27.07 0.64 10.86
N HIS A 308 26.77 -0.17 11.87
CA HIS A 308 26.73 -1.62 11.75
C HIS A 308 25.80 -2.20 12.81
N ALA A 309 25.37 -3.44 12.57
CA ALA A 309 24.62 -4.22 13.54
C ALA A 309 25.34 -5.57 13.70
N GLU A 310 25.65 -5.93 14.94
CA GLU A 310 26.35 -7.17 15.26
C GLU A 310 25.94 -7.62 16.66
N ASN A 311 26.06 -8.93 16.95
CA ASN A 311 25.81 -9.48 18.29
C ASN A 311 24.47 -9.08 18.94
N ARG A 312 23.42 -8.88 18.13
CA ARG A 312 22.09 -8.41 18.57
C ARG A 312 22.06 -6.97 19.06
N GLU A 313 23.02 -6.15 18.67
CA GLU A 313 23.14 -4.76 19.05
C GLU A 313 23.26 -3.85 17.82
N PHE A 314 22.78 -2.61 17.95
CA PHE A 314 22.92 -1.59 16.92
C PHE A 314 24.01 -0.58 17.30
N PHE A 315 24.95 -0.33 16.38
CA PHE A 315 26.07 0.57 16.62
C PHE A 315 26.06 1.77 15.68
N TRP A 316 26.28 2.95 16.25
CA TRP A 316 26.49 4.21 15.54
C TRP A 316 27.83 4.80 15.93
N ASN A 317 28.70 5.05 14.95
CA ASN A 317 30.08 5.52 15.16
C ASN A 317 30.86 4.69 16.20
N ARG A 318 30.64 3.36 16.21
CA ARG A 318 31.21 2.37 17.15
C ARG A 318 30.67 2.43 18.59
N GLU A 319 29.66 3.23 18.84
CA GLU A 319 28.97 3.27 20.13
C GLU A 319 27.64 2.54 20.03
N HIS A 320 27.33 1.74 21.05
CA HIS A 320 26.03 1.08 21.19
C HIS A 320 24.92 2.12 21.27
N ARG A 321 23.81 1.91 20.56
CA ARG A 321 22.71 2.86 20.49
C ARG A 321 21.34 2.18 20.49
N ILE A 322 20.54 2.54 21.48
CA ILE A 322 19.11 2.22 21.52
C ILE A 322 18.35 3.15 20.58
N VAL A 323 17.64 2.57 19.60
CA VAL A 323 16.88 3.32 18.58
C VAL A 323 15.47 3.66 19.08
N LYS A 324 15.14 4.96 19.15
CA LYS A 324 13.80 5.46 19.45
C LYS A 324 13.14 5.97 18.18
N GLY A 325 12.54 5.03 17.44
CA GLY A 325 12.00 5.25 16.12
C GLY A 325 10.51 5.57 16.08
N ILE A 326 10.11 6.33 15.05
CA ILE A 326 8.71 6.53 14.67
C ILE A 326 8.52 6.28 13.18
N ASN A 327 7.41 5.63 12.82
CA ASN A 327 7.04 5.43 11.43
C ASN A 327 6.56 6.75 10.79
N TYR A 328 6.97 7.02 9.55
CA TYR A 328 6.69 8.27 8.85
C TYR A 328 6.11 8.01 7.46
N VAL A 329 4.98 8.65 7.17
CA VAL A 329 4.30 8.62 5.87
C VAL A 329 4.08 10.06 5.42
N TYR A 330 4.86 10.50 4.44
CA TYR A 330 4.76 11.86 3.91
C TYR A 330 3.49 12.04 3.09
N GLN A 331 2.57 12.84 3.61
CA GLN A 331 1.41 13.36 2.87
C GLN A 331 1.06 14.76 3.39
N ASN A 332 0.58 15.65 2.53
CA ASN A 332 0.02 16.92 2.99
C ASN A 332 -1.40 16.76 3.60
N SER A 333 -2.06 17.87 3.96
CA SER A 333 -3.43 17.85 4.51
C SER A 333 -4.48 17.25 3.57
N GLU A 334 -4.24 17.33 2.25
CA GLU A 334 -5.12 16.79 1.19
C GLU A 334 -4.77 15.33 0.83
N GLY A 335 -3.72 14.77 1.42
CA GLY A 335 -3.26 13.39 1.19
C GLY A 335 -2.35 13.21 -0.02
N SER A 336 -1.88 14.29 -0.61
CA SER A 336 -0.93 14.24 -1.72
C SER A 336 0.49 13.98 -1.21
N GLN A 337 1.22 13.16 -1.95
CA GLN A 337 2.64 12.88 -1.77
C GLN A 337 3.56 13.89 -2.47
N LEU A 338 3.01 14.99 -3.01
CA LEU A 338 3.81 16.06 -3.60
C LEU A 338 4.68 16.71 -2.53
N PHE A 339 6.01 16.63 -2.69
CA PHE A 339 6.95 16.95 -1.65
C PHE A 339 7.13 18.46 -1.44
N ASP A 340 6.71 18.95 -0.28
CA ASP A 340 6.99 20.27 0.29
C ASP A 340 8.08 20.14 1.38
N PRO A 341 9.32 20.62 1.13
CA PRO A 341 10.42 20.59 2.09
C PRO A 341 10.12 21.30 3.41
N GLU A 342 9.31 22.36 3.41
CA GLU A 342 9.01 23.12 4.63
C GLU A 342 8.08 22.33 5.56
N LEU A 343 7.09 21.64 4.99
CA LEU A 343 6.23 20.73 5.74
C LEU A 343 7.06 19.58 6.33
N ALA A 344 7.91 18.95 5.52
CA ALA A 344 8.79 17.88 5.98
C ALA A 344 9.73 18.35 7.10
N ARG A 345 10.32 19.53 6.98
CA ARG A 345 11.18 20.13 8.02
C ARG A 345 10.42 20.32 9.33
N LYS A 346 9.20 20.85 9.27
CA LYS A 346 8.34 21.04 10.46
C LYS A 346 8.02 19.71 11.14
N ASP A 347 7.63 18.71 10.34
CA ASP A 347 7.31 17.36 10.83
C ASP A 347 8.54 16.73 11.53
N LEU A 348 9.71 16.77 10.89
CA LEU A 348 10.97 16.23 11.44
C LEU A 348 11.42 16.96 12.72
N GLN A 349 11.31 18.29 12.77
CA GLN A 349 11.61 19.06 13.97
C GLN A 349 10.67 18.72 15.12
N ASP A 350 9.38 18.50 14.85
CA ASP A 350 8.42 18.09 15.85
C ASP A 350 8.72 16.67 16.39
N ILE A 351 9.05 15.74 15.50
CA ILE A 351 9.49 14.38 15.86
C ILE A 351 10.72 14.45 16.79
N LYS A 352 11.74 15.23 16.43
CA LYS A 352 12.94 15.41 17.26
C LYS A 352 12.62 16.01 18.63
N ARG A 353 11.75 17.03 18.69
CA ARG A 353 11.32 17.65 19.96
C ARG A 353 10.55 16.68 20.87
N ARG A 354 9.86 15.69 20.30
CA ARG A 354 9.17 14.62 21.06
C ARG A 354 10.11 13.55 21.62
N GLY A 355 11.41 13.65 21.35
CA GLY A 355 12.44 12.75 21.90
C GLY A 355 12.72 11.51 21.06
N PHE A 356 12.19 11.43 19.83
CA PHE A 356 12.61 10.41 18.86
C PHE A 356 13.96 10.78 18.25
N ASP A 357 14.78 9.77 17.97
CA ASP A 357 16.07 9.94 17.32
C ASP A 357 16.13 9.29 15.93
N ALA A 358 15.08 8.55 15.56
CA ALA A 358 14.97 7.90 14.26
C ALA A 358 13.56 8.04 13.65
N VAL A 359 13.53 8.09 12.32
CA VAL A 359 12.31 7.96 11.51
C VAL A 359 12.44 6.76 10.58
N ARG A 360 11.35 6.00 10.44
CA ARG A 360 11.23 4.95 9.42
C ARG A 360 10.25 5.37 8.35
N VAL A 361 10.75 5.62 7.14
CA VAL A 361 9.92 5.91 5.98
C VAL A 361 9.37 4.59 5.44
N ILE A 362 8.05 4.43 5.50
CA ILE A 362 7.38 3.21 5.04
C ILE A 362 7.07 3.31 3.54
N LEU A 363 7.19 2.17 2.84
CA LEU A 363 6.83 1.94 1.45
C LEU A 363 7.78 2.57 0.43
N HIS A 364 7.71 3.87 0.14
CA HIS A 364 8.43 4.46 -0.99
C HIS A 364 9.54 5.44 -0.56
N PRO A 365 10.67 5.48 -1.28
CA PRO A 365 11.69 6.50 -1.08
C PRO A 365 11.13 7.91 -1.23
N LEU A 366 11.56 8.79 -0.34
CA LEU A 366 11.29 10.22 -0.46
C LEU A 366 12.37 10.90 -1.31
N PRO A 367 12.12 12.12 -1.80
CA PRO A 367 13.13 12.86 -2.54
C PRO A 367 14.40 13.12 -1.75
N GLU A 368 15.53 13.33 -2.44
CA GLU A 368 16.86 13.61 -1.86
C GLU A 368 16.82 14.72 -0.78
N ALA A 369 15.97 15.73 -0.97
CA ALA A 369 15.77 16.81 0.00
C ALA A 369 15.31 16.32 1.38
N PHE A 370 14.58 15.20 1.48
CA PHE A 370 14.17 14.63 2.76
C PHE A 370 15.36 14.16 3.59
N TYR A 371 16.30 13.41 3.00
CA TYR A 371 17.47 12.91 3.73
C TYR A 371 18.41 14.06 4.14
N ARG A 372 18.51 15.11 3.31
CA ARG A 372 19.18 16.36 3.70
C ARG A 372 18.54 16.99 4.94
N LEU A 373 17.22 17.02 5.02
CA LEU A 373 16.51 17.54 6.19
C LEU A 373 16.72 16.66 7.44
N CYS A 374 16.79 15.33 7.29
CA CYS A 374 17.14 14.43 8.40
C CYS A 374 18.57 14.68 8.90
N ASP A 375 19.53 14.88 7.99
CA ASP A 375 20.91 15.28 8.32
C ASP A 375 20.95 16.61 9.08
N GLU A 376 20.13 17.60 8.68
CA GLU A 376 20.04 18.93 9.30
C GLU A 376 19.43 18.89 10.69
N VAL A 377 18.33 18.15 10.86
CA VAL A 377 17.59 18.05 12.13
C VAL A 377 18.30 17.13 13.13
N GLY A 378 19.13 16.19 12.65
CA GLY A 378 19.76 15.18 13.49
C GLY A 378 18.82 14.02 13.79
N LEU A 379 18.27 13.38 12.76
CA LEU A 379 17.44 12.17 12.87
C LEU A 379 18.01 11.05 11.99
N LEU A 380 18.10 9.85 12.55
CA LEU A 380 18.39 8.63 11.78
C LEU A 380 17.22 8.32 10.86
N CYS A 381 17.49 7.82 9.67
CA CYS A 381 16.48 7.49 8.67
C CYS A 381 16.60 6.02 8.28
N PHE A 382 15.54 5.26 8.48
CA PHE A 382 15.35 3.89 8.01
C PHE A 382 14.41 3.96 6.82
N GLN A 383 14.81 3.41 5.67
CA GLN A 383 14.04 3.54 4.43
C GLN A 383 13.61 2.17 3.92
N ASP A 384 12.30 1.91 3.92
CA ASP A 384 11.74 0.73 3.24
C ASP A 384 11.77 0.92 1.71
N LEU A 385 12.05 -0.17 0.99
CA LEU A 385 11.84 -0.26 -0.45
C LEU A 385 10.36 -0.49 -0.79
N PRO A 386 9.88 -0.08 -1.98
CA PRO A 386 8.48 -0.17 -2.37
C PRO A 386 8.12 -1.59 -2.82
N ILE A 387 8.30 -2.57 -1.95
CA ILE A 387 8.06 -3.98 -2.21
C ILE A 387 7.32 -4.63 -1.04
N SER A 388 6.01 -4.76 -1.22
CA SER A 388 5.09 -5.40 -0.29
C SER A 388 4.91 -6.87 -0.64
N LEU A 389 4.92 -7.76 0.37
CA LEU A 389 4.60 -9.19 0.22
C LEU A 389 5.31 -9.87 -0.97
N LEU A 390 6.61 -9.62 -1.16
CA LEU A 390 7.49 -10.02 -2.28
C LEU A 390 6.78 -10.68 -3.49
N PRO A 391 6.57 -9.94 -4.59
CA PRO A 391 5.61 -10.36 -5.58
C PRO A 391 5.98 -11.60 -6.41
N ALA A 392 4.94 -12.25 -6.96
CA ALA A 392 4.99 -13.58 -7.55
C ALA A 392 6.12 -13.77 -8.55
N ARG A 393 6.24 -12.76 -9.41
CA ARG A 393 7.05 -12.80 -10.61
C ARG A 393 8.54 -12.66 -10.34
N ILE A 394 8.98 -12.35 -9.12
CA ILE A 394 10.42 -12.27 -8.81
C ILE A 394 11.15 -13.61 -9.05
N LEU A 395 10.44 -14.74 -9.03
CA LEU A 395 11.00 -16.09 -9.23
C LEU A 395 10.84 -16.70 -10.62
N GLU A 396 10.07 -16.09 -11.54
CA GLU A 396 9.84 -16.68 -12.87
C GLU A 396 11.06 -16.41 -13.77
N THR A 397 12.24 -16.90 -13.36
CA THR A 397 13.53 -16.70 -14.04
C THR A 397 13.95 -17.87 -14.91
N SER A 398 13.34 -19.05 -14.73
CA SER A 398 13.49 -20.21 -15.60
C SER A 398 12.12 -20.71 -16.07
N PRO A 399 11.91 -20.92 -17.37
CA PRO A 399 10.67 -21.51 -17.87
C PRO A 399 10.56 -22.96 -17.38
N GLU A 400 9.37 -23.39 -16.99
CA GLU A 400 9.00 -24.78 -17.28
C GLU A 400 8.97 -24.89 -18.80
N ALA A 401 9.88 -25.67 -19.37
CA ALA A 401 10.06 -25.80 -20.81
C ALA A 401 8.72 -26.13 -21.50
N GLY A 402 8.21 -25.21 -22.33
CA GLY A 402 7.06 -25.44 -23.22
C GLY A 402 5.76 -24.70 -22.92
N SER A 403 5.66 -23.88 -21.86
CA SER A 403 4.41 -23.15 -21.57
C SER A 403 4.22 -21.91 -22.48
N PRO A 404 3.10 -21.79 -23.24
CA PRO A 404 2.79 -20.60 -24.03
C PRO A 404 2.74 -19.35 -23.13
N GLY A 405 3.52 -18.31 -23.46
CA GLY A 405 3.59 -17.06 -22.69
C GLY A 405 4.73 -16.98 -21.65
N ALA A 406 5.52 -18.04 -21.48
CA ALA A 406 6.64 -18.09 -20.53
C ALA A 406 7.71 -17.01 -20.80
N GLU A 407 8.02 -16.69 -22.06
CA GLU A 407 9.00 -15.64 -22.40
C GLU A 407 8.56 -14.24 -21.95
N GLY A 408 7.27 -13.92 -22.13
CA GLY A 408 6.71 -12.63 -21.68
C GLY A 408 6.77 -12.49 -20.17
N MET A 409 6.48 -13.57 -19.45
CA MET A 409 6.56 -13.67 -17.99
C MET A 409 7.99 -13.45 -17.49
N VAL A 410 8.97 -14.18 -18.03
CA VAL A 410 10.40 -14.02 -17.70
C VAL A 410 10.89 -12.60 -17.98
N SER A 411 10.45 -11.98 -19.08
CA SER A 411 10.83 -10.59 -19.41
C SER A 411 10.33 -9.59 -18.37
N GLN A 412 9.12 -9.79 -17.84
CA GLN A 412 8.53 -8.91 -16.83
C GLN A 412 9.21 -9.08 -15.48
N SER A 413 9.52 -10.32 -15.11
CA SER A 413 10.27 -10.68 -13.90
C SER A 413 11.65 -10.01 -13.87
N ARG A 414 12.38 -10.05 -14.98
CA ARG A 414 13.67 -9.34 -15.11
C ARG A 414 13.52 -7.84 -14.91
N LYS A 415 12.47 -7.21 -15.47
CA LYS A 415 12.21 -5.78 -15.31
C LYS A 415 11.89 -5.40 -13.87
N THR A 416 11.03 -6.16 -13.18
CA THR A 416 10.72 -5.91 -11.77
C THR A 416 11.97 -6.03 -10.91
N LEU A 417 12.78 -7.05 -11.15
CA LEU A 417 14.04 -7.27 -10.43
C LEU A 417 15.07 -6.17 -10.70
N GLN A 418 15.22 -5.75 -11.95
CA GLN A 418 16.07 -4.62 -12.32
C GLN A 418 15.63 -3.34 -11.62
N ARG A 419 14.33 -3.02 -11.60
CA ARG A 419 13.79 -1.85 -10.91
C ARG A 419 14.06 -1.89 -9.41
N TRP A 420 13.87 -3.04 -8.78
CA TRP A 420 14.20 -3.22 -7.37
C TRP A 420 15.69 -2.97 -7.10
N GLN A 421 16.57 -3.48 -7.97
CA GLN A 421 18.01 -3.25 -7.86
C GLN A 421 18.38 -1.77 -8.06
N GLU A 422 17.74 -1.09 -9.01
CA GLU A 422 17.91 0.36 -9.23
C GLU A 422 17.50 1.16 -7.99
N HIS A 423 16.40 0.80 -7.33
CA HIS A 423 15.99 1.42 -6.06
C HIS A 423 17.02 1.21 -4.95
N TYR A 424 17.52 -0.01 -4.78
CA TYR A 424 18.53 -0.30 -3.78
C TYR A 424 19.81 0.50 -4.05
N GLN A 425 20.27 0.51 -5.31
CA GLN A 425 21.45 1.28 -5.74
C GLN A 425 21.28 2.78 -5.53
N TYR A 426 20.09 3.32 -5.79
CA TYR A 426 19.78 4.72 -5.52
C TYR A 426 19.91 5.05 -4.03
N LEU A 427 19.35 4.21 -3.14
CA LEU A 427 19.49 4.43 -1.69
C LEU A 427 20.93 4.27 -1.20
N THR A 428 21.70 3.31 -1.72
CA THR A 428 23.13 3.21 -1.38
C THR A 428 23.92 4.42 -1.86
N ALA A 429 23.61 4.97 -3.04
CA ALA A 429 24.24 6.19 -3.53
C ALA A 429 23.86 7.43 -2.71
N LEU A 430 22.65 7.48 -2.16
CA LEU A 430 22.27 8.48 -1.17
C LEU A 430 22.98 8.28 0.18
N ALA A 431 23.19 7.03 0.60
CA ALA A 431 23.88 6.69 1.84
C ALA A 431 25.32 7.22 1.91
N GLU A 432 26.00 7.31 0.75
CA GLU A 432 27.33 7.89 0.58
C GLU A 432 27.34 9.42 0.73
N ARG A 433 26.19 10.07 0.52
CA ARG A 433 26.03 11.54 0.54
C ARG A 433 25.44 12.07 1.84
N TYR A 434 24.48 11.33 2.41
CA TYR A 434 23.66 11.77 3.54
C TYR A 434 23.91 10.88 4.76
N ASN A 435 24.22 11.54 5.87
CA ASN A 435 24.63 10.97 7.15
C ASN A 435 23.46 10.31 7.91
N SER A 436 22.25 10.76 7.70
CA SER A 436 21.04 10.28 8.38
C SER A 436 20.64 8.86 7.99
N LEU A 437 20.90 8.43 6.75
CA LEU A 437 20.43 7.13 6.27
C LEU A 437 21.13 6.00 7.03
N ALA A 438 20.39 5.28 7.88
CA ALA A 438 20.94 4.35 8.86
C ALA A 438 20.78 2.88 8.43
N ALA A 439 19.72 2.55 7.71
CA ALA A 439 19.47 1.21 7.20
C ALA A 439 18.48 1.21 6.03
N ILE A 440 18.54 0.14 5.21
CA ILE A 440 17.65 -0.06 4.05
C ILE A 440 16.76 -1.29 4.27
N GLY A 441 15.45 -1.09 4.25
CA GLY A 441 14.45 -2.14 4.30
C GLY A 441 14.29 -2.79 2.93
N VAL A 442 14.79 -4.00 2.73
CA VAL A 442 14.78 -4.66 1.42
C VAL A 442 13.41 -5.24 1.04
N ALA A 443 12.52 -5.42 2.03
CA ALA A 443 11.14 -5.85 1.86
C ALA A 443 10.23 -5.38 3.00
N PHE A 444 8.95 -5.17 2.68
CA PHE A 444 7.90 -4.73 3.62
C PHE A 444 6.73 -5.74 3.68
N SER A 445 6.13 -5.90 4.86
CA SER A 445 5.03 -6.85 5.11
C SER A 445 5.35 -8.29 4.70
N LEU A 446 6.55 -8.77 5.01
CA LEU A 446 6.97 -10.14 4.73
C LEU A 446 6.14 -11.15 5.54
N ASP A 447 5.78 -12.25 4.88
CA ASP A 447 5.31 -13.48 5.51
C ASP A 447 6.50 -14.42 5.75
N GLY A 448 7.03 -14.39 6.97
CA GLY A 448 8.16 -15.22 7.35
C GLY A 448 7.87 -16.72 7.36
N GLU A 449 6.61 -17.17 7.39
CA GLU A 449 6.23 -18.60 7.35
C GLU A 449 6.18 -19.15 5.92
N SER A 450 5.96 -18.29 4.92
CA SER A 450 5.84 -18.70 3.52
C SER A 450 7.17 -19.14 2.88
N PRO A 451 7.31 -20.40 2.42
CA PRO A 451 8.51 -20.87 1.74
C PRO A 451 8.83 -20.08 0.47
N LEU A 452 7.79 -19.62 -0.22
CA LEU A 452 7.89 -18.89 -1.48
C LEU A 452 8.45 -17.48 -1.27
N GLN A 453 8.02 -16.81 -0.19
CA GLN A 453 8.54 -15.50 0.21
C GLN A 453 10.01 -15.60 0.65
N ARG A 454 10.36 -16.64 1.43
CA ARG A 454 11.76 -16.93 1.81
C ARG A 454 12.68 -17.11 0.60
N GLN A 455 12.23 -17.90 -0.37
CA GLN A 455 12.99 -18.12 -1.61
C GLN A 455 13.18 -16.82 -2.40
N ARG A 456 12.14 -15.98 -2.52
CA ARG A 456 12.23 -14.66 -3.18
C ARG A 456 13.22 -13.75 -2.47
N LEU A 457 13.14 -13.68 -1.15
CA LEU A 457 14.02 -12.87 -0.35
C LEU A 457 15.48 -13.30 -0.53
N ARG A 458 15.74 -14.61 -0.53
CA ARG A 458 17.07 -15.17 -0.84
C ARG A 458 17.59 -14.67 -2.18
N ILE A 459 16.80 -14.79 -3.26
CA ILE A 459 17.21 -14.34 -4.60
C ILE A 459 17.53 -12.84 -4.63
N LEU A 460 16.74 -12.02 -3.94
CA LEU A 460 17.00 -10.59 -3.83
C LEU A 460 18.32 -10.34 -3.10
N LEU A 461 18.53 -10.98 -1.95
CA LEU A 461 19.71 -10.79 -1.11
C LEU A 461 21.00 -11.29 -1.78
N ASP A 462 20.96 -12.40 -2.50
CA ASP A 462 22.11 -12.96 -3.23
C ASP A 462 22.59 -12.03 -4.34
N ARG A 463 21.69 -11.23 -4.93
CA ARG A 463 22.03 -10.23 -5.96
C ARG A 463 22.68 -8.98 -5.42
N LEU A 464 22.57 -8.72 -4.13
CA LEU A 464 23.18 -7.56 -3.47
C LEU A 464 24.66 -7.77 -3.13
N GLY A 465 25.31 -8.84 -3.60
CA GLY A 465 26.70 -9.18 -3.26
C GLY A 465 27.68 -7.98 -3.34
N GLY A 466 28.68 -7.94 -2.46
CA GLY A 466 29.67 -6.86 -2.38
C GLY A 466 29.83 -6.26 -0.97
N THR A 467 30.57 -5.14 -0.89
CA THR A 467 30.72 -4.31 0.32
C THR A 467 29.40 -3.62 0.66
N ARG A 468 28.95 -3.73 1.91
CA ARG A 468 27.66 -3.20 2.37
C ARG A 468 27.85 -1.83 3.02
N PRO A 469 27.39 -0.73 2.39
CA PRO A 469 27.52 0.59 2.99
C PRO A 469 26.55 0.81 4.16
N LEU A 470 25.50 0.00 4.26
CA LEU A 470 24.45 0.10 5.29
C LEU A 470 23.91 -1.27 5.72
N PRO A 471 23.47 -1.41 6.98
CA PRO A 471 22.62 -2.50 7.43
C PRO A 471 21.34 -2.64 6.59
N ARG A 472 20.88 -3.88 6.46
CA ARG A 472 19.70 -4.29 5.71
C ARG A 472 18.73 -4.99 6.63
N TYR A 473 17.45 -4.67 6.48
CA TYR A 473 16.39 -5.31 7.25
C TYR A 473 15.20 -5.68 6.38
N VAL A 474 14.30 -6.48 6.93
CA VAL A 474 12.94 -6.66 6.41
C VAL A 474 11.94 -6.23 7.46
N SER A 475 10.80 -5.73 6.99
CA SER A 475 9.62 -5.58 7.82
C SER A 475 8.68 -6.75 7.61
N SER A 476 8.20 -7.34 8.70
CA SER A 476 7.41 -8.56 8.68
C SER A 476 6.15 -8.45 9.56
N LEU A 477 5.06 -9.08 9.10
CA LEU A 477 3.85 -9.29 9.90
C LEU A 477 3.85 -10.67 10.57
N VAL A 478 4.59 -11.62 9.99
CA VAL A 478 4.95 -12.90 10.60
C VAL A 478 6.48 -12.95 10.62
N PRO A 479 7.12 -13.10 11.79
CA PRO A 479 8.58 -12.99 11.91
C PRO A 479 9.31 -14.07 11.09
N LEU A 480 10.58 -13.83 10.77
CA LEU A 480 11.45 -14.77 10.05
C LEU A 480 12.70 -15.07 10.90
N PRO A 481 12.85 -16.23 11.54
CA PRO A 481 11.95 -17.37 11.53
C PRO A 481 10.60 -17.09 12.20
N ALA A 482 9.58 -17.84 11.81
CA ALA A 482 8.25 -17.71 12.40
C ALA A 482 8.15 -18.37 13.79
N ARG A 483 9.06 -19.31 14.10
CA ARG A 483 9.08 -20.11 15.33
C ARG A 483 10.53 -20.46 15.71
N PRO A 484 10.83 -20.79 16.98
CA PRO A 484 12.20 -21.10 17.42
C PRO A 484 12.88 -22.24 16.65
N ASN A 485 12.12 -23.27 16.24
CA ASN A 485 12.64 -24.46 15.55
C ASN A 485 12.39 -24.42 14.03
N ASP A 486 12.76 -23.33 13.39
CA ASP A 486 12.60 -23.12 11.94
C ASP A 486 13.96 -22.87 11.26
N PRO A 487 14.71 -23.94 10.93
CA PRO A 487 16.08 -23.81 10.40
C PRO A 487 16.13 -23.09 9.05
N ALA A 488 15.12 -23.30 8.19
CA ALA A 488 15.03 -22.60 6.90
C ALA A 488 14.80 -21.10 7.10
N GLY A 489 13.97 -20.71 8.07
CA GLY A 489 13.77 -19.31 8.43
C GLY A 489 15.05 -18.67 9.00
N GLN A 490 15.74 -19.38 9.90
CA GLN A 490 17.00 -18.94 10.49
C GLN A 490 18.10 -18.72 9.45
N GLU A 491 18.20 -19.60 8.46
CA GLU A 491 19.19 -19.50 7.38
C GLU A 491 19.00 -18.23 6.54
N ILE A 492 17.76 -17.91 6.16
CA ILE A 492 17.47 -16.68 5.40
C ILE A 492 17.69 -15.45 6.28
N ALA A 493 17.23 -15.50 7.53
CA ALA A 493 17.34 -14.38 8.44
C ALA A 493 18.80 -14.04 8.80
N GLY A 494 19.71 -15.03 8.82
CA GLY A 494 21.15 -14.79 8.97
C GLY A 494 21.82 -14.03 7.82
N LEU A 495 21.10 -13.76 6.72
CA LEU A 495 21.58 -12.88 5.64
C LEU A 495 21.25 -11.41 5.87
N LEU A 496 20.32 -11.14 6.77
CA LEU A 496 19.89 -9.80 7.15
C LEU A 496 20.68 -9.35 8.37
N ASP A 497 20.80 -8.04 8.54
CA ASP A 497 21.47 -7.48 9.71
C ASP A 497 20.48 -7.39 10.89
N PHE A 498 19.19 -7.14 10.62
CA PHE A 498 18.10 -7.22 11.61
C PHE A 498 16.71 -7.28 10.97
N GLN A 499 15.66 -7.30 11.79
CA GLN A 499 14.26 -7.24 11.37
C GLN A 499 13.46 -6.16 12.08
N ILE A 500 12.38 -5.69 11.45
CA ILE A 500 11.37 -4.87 12.11
C ILE A 500 10.05 -5.64 12.07
N VAL A 501 9.52 -6.03 13.23
CA VAL A 501 8.35 -6.92 13.31
C VAL A 501 7.13 -6.14 13.75
N GLU A 502 6.07 -6.20 12.95
CA GLU A 502 4.79 -5.56 13.26
C GLU A 502 4.00 -6.40 14.27
N ILE A 503 3.60 -5.81 15.40
CA ILE A 503 2.74 -6.40 16.42
C ILE A 503 1.27 -6.18 16.01
N VAL A 504 0.51 -7.27 15.87
CA VAL A 504 -0.77 -7.32 15.15
C VAL A 504 -1.98 -7.51 16.08
N GLN A 505 -1.81 -8.23 17.18
CA GLN A 505 -2.78 -8.55 18.22
C GLN A 505 -2.66 -7.62 19.44
N ARG A 506 -3.13 -6.38 19.27
CA ARG A 506 -3.10 -5.36 20.33
C ARG A 506 -3.87 -5.66 21.63
N ASN A 507 -4.80 -6.61 21.60
CA ASN A 507 -5.57 -6.97 22.80
C ASN A 507 -4.75 -7.84 23.76
N GLU A 508 -3.67 -8.47 23.26
CA GLU A 508 -2.80 -9.38 23.99
C GLU A 508 -1.34 -9.10 23.63
N ILE A 509 -0.96 -7.81 23.59
CA ILE A 509 0.34 -7.31 23.11
C ILE A 509 1.50 -8.06 23.75
N GLU A 510 1.48 -8.24 25.06
CA GLU A 510 2.57 -8.89 25.79
C GLU A 510 2.74 -10.36 25.37
N ALA A 511 1.64 -11.07 25.13
CA ALA A 511 1.64 -12.47 24.72
C ALA A 511 2.14 -12.63 23.27
N GLU A 512 1.68 -11.78 22.35
CA GLU A 512 2.20 -11.77 20.97
C GLU A 512 3.69 -11.40 20.95
N PHE A 513 4.07 -10.40 21.74
CA PHE A 513 5.46 -10.00 21.89
C PHE A 513 6.34 -11.14 22.40
N GLN A 514 5.88 -11.93 23.39
CA GLN A 514 6.60 -13.14 23.83
C GLN A 514 6.81 -14.14 22.68
N LYS A 515 5.80 -14.35 21.83
CA LYS A 515 5.92 -15.24 20.66
C LYS A 515 6.99 -14.74 19.69
N VAL A 516 6.99 -13.45 19.39
CA VAL A 516 7.99 -12.81 18.52
C VAL A 516 9.39 -12.93 19.13
N TYR A 517 9.53 -12.59 20.42
CA TYR A 517 10.81 -12.69 21.14
C TYR A 517 11.36 -14.12 21.13
N ALA A 518 10.52 -15.11 21.42
CA ALA A 518 10.93 -16.52 21.37
C ALA A 518 11.37 -16.96 19.97
N ALA A 519 10.69 -16.50 18.92
CA ALA A 519 11.07 -16.81 17.55
C ALA A 519 12.41 -16.16 17.14
N LEU A 520 12.66 -14.91 17.57
CA LEU A 520 13.79 -14.10 17.15
C LEU A 520 14.91 -13.98 18.18
N GLU A 521 14.91 -14.79 19.24
CA GLU A 521 15.82 -14.69 20.39
C GLU A 521 17.30 -14.56 20.01
N LYS A 522 17.72 -15.09 18.86
CA LYS A 522 19.10 -15.07 18.39
C LYS A 522 19.44 -13.92 17.43
N GLN A 523 18.52 -12.99 17.19
CA GLN A 523 18.65 -11.94 16.17
C GLN A 523 18.32 -10.57 16.73
N LEU A 524 18.93 -9.54 16.14
CA LEU A 524 18.51 -8.16 16.35
C LEU A 524 17.13 -7.97 15.70
N PHE A 525 16.17 -7.45 16.46
CA PHE A 525 14.89 -7.03 15.91
C PHE A 525 14.36 -5.80 16.64
N PHE A 526 13.56 -5.00 15.92
CA PHE A 526 12.84 -3.86 16.47
C PHE A 526 11.34 -4.17 16.41
N PRO A 527 10.61 -4.20 17.54
CA PRO A 527 9.17 -4.23 17.50
C PRO A 527 8.63 -2.92 16.90
N SER A 528 7.70 -3.06 15.97
CA SER A 528 6.88 -1.99 15.43
C SER A 528 5.42 -2.31 15.70
N ALA A 529 4.57 -1.32 15.93
CA ALA A 529 3.13 -1.54 15.95
C ALA A 529 2.53 -0.89 14.70
N TYR A 530 1.65 -1.60 13.99
CA TYR A 530 1.00 -1.05 12.80
C TYR A 530 -0.45 -1.52 12.60
N SER A 531 -0.93 -2.43 13.44
CA SER A 531 -2.12 -3.20 13.11
C SER A 531 -3.26 -3.00 14.10
N LYS A 532 -4.43 -2.73 13.54
CA LYS A 532 -5.72 -2.82 14.23
C LYS A 532 -6.02 -4.28 14.57
N ALA A 533 -6.71 -4.50 15.68
CA ALA A 533 -6.86 -5.84 16.27
C ALA A 533 -7.37 -6.91 15.28
N LEU A 534 -6.72 -8.08 15.30
CA LEU A 534 -7.24 -9.31 14.69
C LEU A 534 -8.44 -9.90 15.45
N THR A 535 -8.71 -9.46 16.68
CA THR A 535 -9.80 -9.97 17.50
C THR A 535 -10.87 -8.91 17.77
N TYR A 536 -12.13 -9.33 17.64
CA TYR A 536 -13.31 -8.49 17.87
C TYR A 536 -13.52 -8.05 19.33
N ARG A 537 -12.87 -8.71 20.30
CA ARG A 537 -13.28 -8.68 21.71
C ARG A 537 -13.16 -7.31 22.38
N ILE A 538 -12.30 -6.43 21.86
CA ILE A 538 -12.18 -5.05 22.31
C ILE A 538 -12.53 -4.15 21.13
N ASP A 539 -13.74 -3.58 21.15
CA ASP A 539 -14.16 -2.57 20.18
C ASP A 539 -13.51 -1.23 20.52
N SER A 540 -12.18 -1.14 20.48
CA SER A 540 -11.50 0.16 20.59
C SER A 540 -11.50 0.84 19.23
N THR A 541 -12.69 1.31 18.87
CA THR A 541 -12.84 2.22 17.74
C THR A 541 -12.35 3.63 18.12
N THR A 542 -12.19 3.91 19.41
CA THR A 542 -11.65 5.17 19.93
C THR A 542 -10.14 5.27 19.66
N VAL A 543 -9.77 6.19 18.76
CA VAL A 543 -8.37 6.53 18.45
C VAL A 543 -7.55 6.81 19.71
N THR A 544 -8.11 7.53 20.68
CA THR A 544 -7.45 7.85 21.95
C THR A 544 -7.06 6.58 22.73
N PHE A 545 -7.93 5.57 22.75
CA PHE A 545 -7.62 4.32 23.43
C PHE A 545 -6.50 3.55 22.73
N ASP A 546 -6.51 3.54 21.39
CA ASP A 546 -5.47 2.91 20.60
C ASP A 546 -4.10 3.55 20.86
N LEU A 547 -4.03 4.88 20.93
CA LEU A 547 -2.82 5.62 21.26
C LEU A 547 -2.35 5.35 22.70
N LEU A 548 -3.26 5.24 23.67
CA LEU A 548 -2.92 4.88 25.05
C LEU A 548 -2.33 3.47 25.17
N GLN A 549 -2.85 2.49 24.43
CA GLN A 549 -2.27 1.15 24.40
C GLN A 549 -0.88 1.12 23.77
N ILE A 550 -0.68 1.86 22.66
CA ILE A 550 0.64 2.01 22.03
C ILE A 550 1.62 2.66 23.02
N HIS A 551 1.17 3.70 23.72
CA HIS A 551 1.98 4.38 24.73
C HIS A 551 2.34 3.46 25.90
N ASP A 552 1.39 2.71 26.46
CA ASP A 552 1.64 1.75 27.54
C ASP A 552 2.64 0.65 27.12
N PHE A 553 2.49 0.10 25.90
CA PHE A 553 3.44 -0.86 25.36
C PHE A 553 4.84 -0.27 25.26
N TYR A 554 4.96 0.96 24.75
CA TYR A 554 6.22 1.66 24.64
C TYR A 554 6.86 1.96 26.00
N ASP A 555 6.06 2.41 26.98
CA ASP A 555 6.50 2.65 28.35
C ASP A 555 7.00 1.36 29.02
N LYS A 556 6.36 0.23 28.75
CA LYS A 556 6.81 -1.09 29.23
C LYS A 556 8.10 -1.55 28.57
N LEU A 557 8.23 -1.35 27.26
CA LEU A 557 9.46 -1.64 26.50
C LEU A 557 10.64 -0.84 27.06
N THR A 558 10.48 0.48 27.22
CA THR A 558 11.56 1.38 27.66
C THR A 558 11.97 1.23 29.11
N ARG A 559 11.05 0.77 29.98
CA ARG A 559 11.34 0.53 31.40
C ARG A 559 11.81 -0.91 31.67
N ASN A 560 12.16 -1.68 30.63
CA ASN A 560 12.57 -3.08 30.72
C ASN A 560 11.57 -3.95 31.52
N LYS A 561 10.27 -3.66 31.35
CA LYS A 561 9.18 -4.44 31.98
C LYS A 561 8.72 -5.62 31.13
N LEU A 562 9.27 -5.75 29.92
CA LEU A 562 9.10 -6.91 29.05
C LEU A 562 10.41 -7.73 29.07
N PRO A 563 10.36 -9.05 28.92
CA PRO A 563 11.54 -9.90 29.01
C PRO A 563 12.45 -9.75 27.79
N GLY A 564 13.75 -9.57 28.03
CA GLY A 564 14.78 -9.36 27.02
C GLY A 564 15.49 -8.01 27.16
N GLU A 565 16.67 -7.89 26.58
CA GLU A 565 17.35 -6.61 26.34
C GLU A 565 16.90 -6.08 24.97
N PHE A 566 16.46 -4.82 24.91
CA PHE A 566 15.87 -4.23 23.71
C PHE A 566 16.71 -3.10 23.14
N GLU A 567 17.01 -3.24 21.86
CA GLU A 567 17.83 -2.29 21.10
C GLU A 567 17.04 -1.12 20.52
N GLY A 568 15.72 -1.10 20.72
CA GLY A 568 14.87 -0.01 20.24
C GLY A 568 13.48 -0.46 19.81
N HIS A 569 12.79 0.41 19.09
CA HIS A 569 11.43 0.18 18.58
C HIS A 569 11.08 1.20 17.48
N PHE A 570 9.99 0.95 16.77
CA PHE A 570 9.35 1.93 15.89
C PHE A 570 7.86 2.06 16.22
N ILE A 571 7.42 3.19 16.79
CA ILE A 571 5.99 3.35 17.04
C ILE A 571 5.21 3.72 15.76
N PRO A 572 3.93 3.33 15.66
CA PRO A 572 3.03 3.73 14.58
C PRO A 572 2.84 5.25 14.50
N THR A 573 2.33 5.66 13.34
CA THR A 573 2.92 6.74 12.56
C THR A 573 2.93 8.11 13.23
N TYR A 574 3.83 9.00 12.78
CA TYR A 574 3.85 10.39 13.21
C TYR A 574 2.51 11.08 12.96
N ASN A 575 2.03 11.05 11.72
CA ASN A 575 0.77 11.63 11.29
C ASN A 575 -0.21 10.57 10.79
N ASP A 576 -1.50 10.91 10.83
CA ASP A 576 -2.51 10.20 10.03
C ASP A 576 -2.18 10.29 8.54
N PHE A 577 -2.65 9.33 7.76
CA PHE A 577 -2.46 9.30 6.31
C PHE A 577 -3.68 8.74 5.61
N TYR A 578 -3.93 9.20 4.38
CA TYR A 578 -4.96 8.65 3.51
C TYR A 578 -4.57 7.25 3.03
N LEU A 579 -5.57 6.41 2.86
CA LEU A 579 -5.45 5.03 2.39
C LEU A 579 -5.72 4.93 0.89
N GLU A 580 -5.00 4.03 0.24
CA GLU A 580 -5.25 3.64 -1.15
C GLU A 580 -6.63 2.98 -1.29
N LEU A 581 -6.95 2.04 -0.38
CA LEU A 581 -8.27 1.45 -0.24
C LEU A 581 -8.89 1.86 1.10
N PRO A 582 -10.14 2.38 1.11
CA PRO A 582 -10.84 2.72 2.34
C PRO A 582 -10.91 1.53 3.29
N SER A 583 -10.64 1.76 4.57
CA SER A 583 -10.65 0.70 5.59
C SER A 583 -11.98 0.71 6.32
N VAL A 584 -12.64 -0.46 6.39
CA VAL A 584 -13.89 -0.62 7.14
C VAL A 584 -13.69 -0.32 8.62
N GLN A 585 -12.47 -0.54 9.11
CA GLN A 585 -12.14 -0.37 10.52
C GLN A 585 -12.09 1.11 10.96
N ASN A 586 -12.28 2.09 10.05
CA ASN A 586 -12.26 3.54 10.36
C ASN A 586 -13.66 4.18 10.45
N GLY A 587 -14.75 3.39 10.38
CA GLY A 587 -16.08 3.90 10.09
C GLY A 587 -16.81 4.72 11.16
N LEU A 588 -16.26 4.91 12.37
CA LEU A 588 -16.92 5.60 13.48
C LEU A 588 -17.54 6.96 13.14
N LYS A 589 -16.88 7.73 12.26
CA LYS A 589 -17.34 9.06 11.81
C LYS A 589 -17.64 9.10 10.31
N GLY A 590 -17.74 7.94 9.65
CA GLY A 590 -17.85 7.83 8.20
C GLY A 590 -16.54 8.12 7.43
N GLU A 591 -15.42 8.26 8.15
CA GLU A 591 -14.12 8.63 7.58
C GLU A 591 -13.28 7.39 7.26
N PHE A 592 -13.70 6.65 6.23
CA PHE A 592 -13.06 5.38 5.83
C PHE A 592 -11.70 5.55 5.14
N GLU A 593 -11.42 6.76 4.65
CA GLU A 593 -10.33 7.05 3.72
C GLU A 593 -8.97 7.27 4.39
N TYR A 594 -8.88 7.29 5.74
CA TYR A 594 -7.65 7.63 6.45
C TYR A 594 -7.35 6.66 7.57
N ASN A 595 -6.08 6.34 7.77
CA ASN A 595 -5.63 5.66 8.96
C ASN A 595 -5.41 6.67 10.09
N ARG A 596 -6.15 6.52 11.18
CA ARG A 596 -6.18 7.44 12.34
C ARG A 596 -5.34 6.93 13.51
N VAL A 597 -4.10 6.56 13.22
CA VAL A 597 -3.15 6.04 14.22
C VAL A 597 -2.00 7.00 14.47
N GLY A 598 -2.05 8.19 13.87
CA GLY A 598 -1.02 9.20 14.01
C GLY A 598 -0.99 9.81 15.41
N LEU A 599 0.21 10.13 15.91
CA LEU A 599 0.37 11.03 17.07
C LEU A 599 -0.25 12.42 16.82
N VAL A 600 -0.20 12.86 15.57
CA VAL A 600 -0.87 14.06 15.07
C VAL A 600 -1.87 13.68 13.98
N ASP A 601 -2.90 14.51 13.78
CA ASP A 601 -3.82 14.34 12.66
C ASP A 601 -3.16 14.72 11.31
N ILE A 602 -3.90 14.55 10.21
CA ILE A 602 -3.40 14.89 8.86
C ILE A 602 -3.03 16.39 8.70
N LYS A 603 -3.55 17.26 9.57
CA LYS A 603 -3.27 18.70 9.63
C LYS A 603 -2.18 19.06 10.65
N ARG A 604 -1.51 18.07 11.23
CA ARG A 604 -0.45 18.20 12.26
C ARG A 604 -0.95 18.80 13.57
N GLN A 605 -2.23 18.62 13.89
CA GLN A 605 -2.75 18.94 15.22
C GLN A 605 -2.45 17.78 16.16
N ALA A 606 -1.80 18.08 17.29
CA ALA A 606 -1.52 17.09 18.32
C ALA A 606 -2.82 16.54 18.91
N ARG A 607 -2.88 15.22 19.09
CA ARG A 607 -3.98 14.57 19.81
C ARG A 607 -3.70 14.65 21.32
N ASP A 608 -4.74 14.94 22.10
CA ASP A 608 -4.64 14.89 23.55
C ASP A 608 -4.58 13.41 23.99
N ILE A 609 -3.42 13.00 24.50
CA ILE A 609 -3.15 11.66 25.04
C ILE A 609 -3.02 11.77 26.56
N SER A 610 -3.60 12.80 27.19
CA SER A 610 -3.63 12.89 28.64
C SER A 610 -4.34 11.66 29.20
N PRO A 611 -3.66 10.81 30.00
CA PRO A 611 -4.36 9.79 30.75
C PRO A 611 -5.36 10.53 31.64
N PRO A 612 -6.62 10.05 31.77
CA PRO A 612 -7.54 10.61 32.76
C PRO A 612 -6.81 10.65 34.11
N SER A 613 -6.87 11.80 34.78
CA SER A 613 -6.13 12.14 36.00
C SER A 613 -5.95 10.96 36.95
N GLN A 614 -4.74 10.79 37.51
CA GLN A 614 -4.25 9.67 38.33
C GLN A 614 -5.00 9.39 39.66
N THR A 615 -6.23 9.84 39.83
CA THR A 615 -7.11 9.49 40.94
C THR A 615 -8.41 8.93 40.38
N GLU A 616 -8.34 7.66 39.99
CA GLU A 616 -9.37 6.61 40.03
C GLU A 616 -9.21 5.67 38.83
N HIS A 617 -8.76 4.46 39.14
CA HIS A 617 -8.64 3.28 38.28
C HIS A 617 -7.43 3.21 37.33
N ILE A 618 -6.37 2.59 37.85
CA ILE A 618 -5.42 1.77 37.08
C ILE A 618 -6.20 0.97 36.02
N PHE A 619 -5.97 1.26 34.74
CA PHE A 619 -6.44 0.52 33.55
C PHE A 619 -7.81 -0.15 33.69
N SER A 620 -8.85 0.62 34.06
CA SER A 620 -10.18 0.18 33.68
C SER A 620 -10.34 0.46 32.19
N PRO A 621 -10.58 -0.57 31.33
CA PRO A 621 -11.11 -0.31 30.00
C PRO A 621 -12.33 0.61 30.14
N PRO A 622 -12.68 1.43 29.12
CA PRO A 622 -13.83 2.34 29.19
C PRO A 622 -14.96 1.65 29.91
N GLU A 623 -15.51 2.29 30.96
CA GLU A 623 -16.43 1.66 31.92
C GLU A 623 -17.26 0.63 31.19
N ILE A 624 -17.11 -0.63 31.60
CA ILE A 624 -17.77 -1.76 30.93
C ILE A 624 -19.26 -1.44 30.74
N GLY A 625 -19.87 -0.63 31.62
CA GLY A 625 -21.20 -0.01 31.45
C GLY A 625 -21.41 0.75 30.13
N MET A 626 -20.59 1.75 29.79
CA MET A 626 -20.75 2.57 28.57
C MET A 626 -20.61 1.74 27.28
N VAL A 627 -19.64 0.82 27.24
CA VAL A 627 -19.45 -0.09 26.08
C VAL A 627 -20.62 -1.08 25.96
N TYR A 628 -21.18 -1.54 27.08
CA TYR A 628 -22.36 -2.41 27.08
C TYR A 628 -23.64 -1.67 26.67
N GLU A 629 -23.85 -0.42 27.11
CA GLU A 629 -24.99 0.41 26.70
C GLU A 629 -24.96 0.69 25.19
N GLU A 630 -23.80 1.06 24.64
CA GLU A 630 -23.65 1.29 23.20
C GLU A 630 -23.86 0.00 22.38
N LYS A 631 -23.41 -1.15 22.91
CA LYS A 631 -23.67 -2.49 22.32
C LYS A 631 -25.15 -2.89 22.37
N ALA A 632 -25.84 -2.56 23.46
CA ALA A 632 -27.28 -2.84 23.62
C ALA A 632 -28.10 -2.00 22.63
N ALA A 633 -27.80 -0.70 22.50
CA ALA A 633 -28.46 0.18 21.54
C ALA A 633 -28.24 -0.27 20.08
N ARG A 634 -27.03 -0.72 19.74
CA ARG A 634 -26.65 -1.11 18.36
C ARG A 634 -27.11 -2.51 17.94
N SER A 635 -27.43 -3.40 18.87
CA SER A 635 -27.99 -4.74 18.58
C SER A 635 -29.51 -4.75 18.48
N PHE A 636 -30.18 -3.76 19.08
CA PHE A 636 -31.63 -3.65 19.16
C PHE A 636 -32.32 -3.68 17.78
N LEU A 637 -31.71 -3.07 16.76
CA LEU A 637 -32.29 -3.01 15.41
C LEU A 637 -32.44 -4.40 14.78
N TYR A 638 -31.42 -5.26 14.86
CA TYR A 638 -31.48 -6.62 14.30
C TYR A 638 -32.49 -7.49 15.04
N ILE A 639 -32.54 -7.36 16.37
CA ILE A 639 -33.51 -8.05 17.22
C ILE A 639 -34.94 -7.61 16.87
N LEU A 640 -35.18 -6.30 16.77
CA LEU A 640 -36.49 -5.72 16.47
C LEU A 640 -37.01 -6.16 15.09
N ILE A 641 -36.19 -6.00 14.04
CA ILE A 641 -36.58 -6.36 12.68
C ILE A 641 -36.72 -7.88 12.54
N GLY A 642 -35.83 -8.65 13.18
CA GLY A 642 -35.93 -10.10 13.23
C GLY A 642 -37.22 -10.56 13.90
N PHE A 643 -37.54 -10.01 15.07
CA PHE A 643 -38.77 -10.32 15.80
C PHE A 643 -40.01 -9.98 14.98
N LEU A 644 -40.05 -8.79 14.37
CA LEU A 644 -41.13 -8.38 13.47
C LEU A 644 -41.28 -9.34 12.28
N ASN A 645 -40.16 -9.75 11.66
CA ASN A 645 -40.16 -10.72 10.56
C ASN A 645 -40.76 -12.07 10.99
N VAL A 646 -40.39 -12.56 12.18
CA VAL A 646 -40.96 -13.81 12.76
C VAL A 646 -42.45 -13.65 13.05
N VAL A 647 -42.88 -12.55 13.65
CA VAL A 647 -44.31 -12.28 13.92
C VAL A 647 -45.11 -12.25 12.62
N LEU A 648 -44.65 -11.52 11.61
CA LEU A 648 -45.29 -11.45 10.30
C LEU A 648 -45.35 -12.83 9.62
N PHE A 649 -44.28 -13.63 9.76
CA PHE A 649 -44.24 -15.01 9.30
C PHE A 649 -45.27 -15.89 9.99
N LEU A 650 -45.36 -15.84 11.31
CA LEU A 650 -46.32 -16.61 12.10
C LEU A 650 -47.77 -16.21 11.83
N ILE A 651 -48.07 -14.91 11.68
CA ILE A 651 -49.40 -14.43 11.28
C ILE A 651 -49.79 -15.03 9.93
N SER A 652 -48.90 -14.98 8.94
CA SER A 652 -49.17 -15.53 7.60
C SER A 652 -49.28 -17.06 7.60
N TYR A 653 -48.44 -17.73 8.39
CA TYR A 653 -48.47 -19.18 8.60
C TYR A 653 -49.80 -19.65 9.23
N ASN A 654 -50.33 -18.91 10.20
CA ASN A 654 -51.59 -19.24 10.86
C ASN A 654 -52.82 -18.83 10.04
N ARG A 655 -52.77 -17.67 9.36
CA ARG A 655 -53.89 -17.13 8.58
C ARG A 655 -54.18 -17.96 7.32
N TYR A 656 -53.15 -18.43 6.63
CA TYR A 656 -53.30 -19.10 5.34
C TYR A 656 -53.06 -20.62 5.45
N ARG A 657 -54.14 -21.39 5.61
CA ARG A 657 -54.10 -22.87 5.71
C ARG A 657 -53.31 -23.52 4.56
N VAL A 658 -53.53 -23.05 3.33
CA VAL A 658 -52.84 -23.55 2.12
C VAL A 658 -51.34 -23.27 2.17
N PHE A 659 -50.93 -22.09 2.64
CA PHE A 659 -49.51 -21.75 2.78
C PHE A 659 -48.81 -22.68 3.77
N ARG A 660 -49.43 -22.92 4.93
CA ARG A 660 -48.92 -23.86 5.95
C ARG A 660 -48.78 -25.29 5.42
N GLN A 661 -49.81 -25.79 4.72
CA GLN A 661 -49.78 -27.12 4.12
C GLN A 661 -48.65 -27.22 3.08
N ASN A 662 -48.52 -26.22 2.21
CA ASN A 662 -47.47 -26.17 1.19
C ASN A 662 -46.06 -26.07 1.79
N LEU A 663 -45.88 -25.30 2.87
CA LEU A 663 -44.59 -25.19 3.56
C LEU A 663 -44.18 -26.52 4.19
N ALA A 664 -45.09 -27.17 4.92
CA ALA A 664 -44.84 -28.48 5.50
C ALA A 664 -44.61 -29.55 4.42
N TYR A 665 -45.39 -29.52 3.34
CA TYR A 665 -45.28 -30.47 2.23
C TYR A 665 -43.97 -30.29 1.46
N SER A 666 -43.57 -29.05 1.17
CA SER A 666 -42.29 -28.72 0.54
C SER A 666 -41.11 -29.23 1.37
N ILE A 667 -41.14 -29.07 2.69
CA ILE A 667 -40.03 -29.49 3.57
C ILE A 667 -39.98 -31.03 3.70
N ARG A 668 -41.12 -31.69 3.96
CA ARG A 668 -41.17 -33.15 4.22
C ARG A 668 -41.11 -34.01 2.95
N LYS A 669 -41.72 -33.57 1.86
CA LYS A 669 -41.83 -34.33 0.59
C LYS A 669 -41.47 -33.42 -0.60
N PRO A 670 -40.21 -32.94 -0.69
CA PRO A 670 -39.81 -31.97 -1.71
C PRO A 670 -40.04 -32.44 -3.15
N HIS A 671 -39.80 -33.73 -3.44
CA HIS A 671 -40.05 -34.30 -4.77
C HIS A 671 -41.50 -34.14 -5.21
N GLY A 672 -42.45 -34.65 -4.41
CA GLY A 672 -43.87 -34.57 -4.73
C GLY A 672 -44.36 -33.13 -4.83
N PHE A 673 -43.82 -32.23 -4.01
CA PHE A 673 -44.10 -30.80 -4.10
C PHE A 673 -43.75 -30.20 -5.47
N PHE A 674 -42.55 -30.48 -5.99
CA PHE A 674 -42.15 -29.95 -7.31
C PHE A 674 -42.90 -30.61 -8.47
N VAL A 675 -43.33 -31.87 -8.34
CA VAL A 675 -44.17 -32.55 -9.34
C VAL A 675 -45.53 -31.85 -9.42
N ASN A 676 -46.16 -31.57 -8.28
CA ASN A 676 -47.41 -30.80 -8.24
C ASN A 676 -47.28 -29.42 -8.89
N LEU A 677 -46.10 -28.78 -8.75
CA LEU A 677 -45.81 -27.49 -9.36
C LEU A 677 -45.65 -27.59 -10.90
N GLN A 678 -45.09 -28.69 -11.40
CA GLN A 678 -44.99 -29.00 -12.83
C GLN A 678 -46.36 -29.29 -13.45
N GLU A 679 -47.20 -30.07 -12.76
CA GLU A 679 -48.57 -30.44 -13.15
C GLU A 679 -49.58 -29.28 -13.08
N ARG A 680 -49.08 -28.04 -12.88
CA ARG A 680 -49.84 -26.77 -12.95
C ARG A 680 -50.88 -26.57 -11.85
N ILE A 681 -50.70 -27.17 -10.68
CA ILE A 681 -51.41 -26.70 -9.47
C ILE A 681 -50.82 -25.33 -9.11
N SER A 682 -51.53 -24.26 -9.48
CA SER A 682 -51.02 -22.89 -9.32
C SER A 682 -50.88 -22.53 -7.84
N LEU A 683 -49.65 -22.43 -7.34
CA LEU A 683 -49.39 -21.83 -6.04
C LEU A 683 -49.76 -20.34 -6.06
N PRO A 684 -50.49 -19.82 -5.07
CA PRO A 684 -50.86 -18.41 -5.04
C PRO A 684 -49.62 -17.51 -5.00
N PHE A 685 -49.50 -16.59 -5.96
CA PHE A 685 -48.36 -15.65 -6.06
C PHE A 685 -48.06 -14.93 -4.74
N LYS A 686 -49.11 -14.51 -4.03
CA LYS A 686 -49.00 -13.80 -2.74
C LYS A 686 -48.22 -14.62 -1.69
N GLN A 687 -48.36 -15.94 -1.70
CA GLN A 687 -47.71 -16.84 -0.74
C GLN A 687 -46.21 -17.00 -1.06
N SER A 688 -45.86 -17.18 -2.33
CA SER A 688 -44.45 -17.25 -2.77
C SER A 688 -43.73 -15.93 -2.52
N PHE A 689 -44.39 -14.79 -2.79
CA PHE A 689 -43.83 -13.46 -2.49
C PHE A 689 -43.60 -13.26 -0.99
N PHE A 690 -44.56 -13.66 -0.15
CA PHE A 690 -44.42 -13.60 1.31
C PHE A 690 -43.23 -14.42 1.81
N LEU A 691 -43.12 -15.67 1.35
CA LEU A 691 -42.00 -16.55 1.72
C LEU A 691 -40.66 -15.97 1.28
N LEU A 692 -40.57 -15.45 0.04
CA LEU A 692 -39.37 -14.80 -0.48
C LEU A 692 -38.96 -13.62 0.40
N MET A 693 -39.89 -12.76 0.80
CA MET A 693 -39.59 -11.61 1.66
C MET A 693 -39.07 -12.07 3.03
N ALA A 694 -39.75 -13.03 3.66
CA ALA A 694 -39.38 -13.52 4.98
C ALA A 694 -37.98 -14.16 5.02
N ILE A 695 -37.65 -15.03 4.04
CA ILE A 695 -36.34 -15.68 3.97
C ILE A 695 -35.23 -14.71 3.54
N SER A 696 -35.53 -13.76 2.64
CA SER A 696 -34.53 -12.78 2.19
C SER A 696 -34.19 -11.80 3.30
N LEU A 697 -35.20 -11.30 4.02
CA LEU A 697 -35.00 -10.43 5.18
C LEU A 697 -34.25 -11.15 6.30
N ASN A 698 -34.57 -12.42 6.56
CA ASN A 698 -33.84 -13.21 7.56
C ASN A 698 -32.38 -13.44 7.17
N GLY A 699 -32.13 -13.79 5.90
CA GLY A 699 -30.78 -13.90 5.36
C GLY A 699 -30.03 -12.58 5.49
N ALA A 700 -30.69 -11.46 5.16
CA ALA A 700 -30.10 -10.13 5.30
C ALA A 700 -29.70 -9.82 6.74
N ILE A 701 -30.59 -10.06 7.72
CA ILE A 701 -30.27 -9.90 9.15
C ILE A 701 -29.06 -10.73 9.53
N ILE A 702 -28.99 -12.00 9.10
CA ILE A 702 -27.87 -12.89 9.40
C ILE A 702 -26.55 -12.34 8.82
N TYR A 703 -26.49 -12.05 7.52
CA TYR A 703 -25.26 -11.60 6.87
C TYR A 703 -24.84 -10.20 7.32
N SER A 704 -25.78 -9.27 7.47
CA SER A 704 -25.48 -7.91 7.95
C SER A 704 -24.99 -7.94 9.40
N SER A 705 -25.55 -8.82 10.25
CA SER A 705 -25.07 -9.01 11.62
C SER A 705 -23.63 -9.52 11.66
N VAL A 706 -23.28 -10.51 10.82
CA VAL A 706 -21.91 -11.05 10.73
C VAL A 706 -20.93 -10.00 10.24
N ALA A 707 -21.24 -9.30 9.15
CA ALA A 707 -20.38 -8.26 8.61
C ALA A 707 -20.23 -7.06 9.57
N TYR A 708 -21.32 -6.65 10.23
CA TYR A 708 -21.27 -5.62 11.27
C TYR A 708 -20.46 -6.07 12.47
N PHE A 709 -20.57 -7.33 12.88
CA PHE A 709 -19.76 -7.90 13.96
C PHE A 709 -18.27 -7.81 13.60
N PHE A 710 -17.84 -8.31 12.44
CA PHE A 710 -16.42 -8.28 12.05
C PHE A 710 -15.91 -6.93 11.52
N ARG A 711 -16.68 -5.84 11.61
CA ARG A 711 -16.32 -4.51 11.03
C ARG A 711 -14.97 -3.94 11.48
N SER A 712 -14.50 -4.29 12.68
CA SER A 712 -13.23 -3.86 13.27
C SER A 712 -12.10 -4.88 13.12
N ASN A 713 -12.35 -6.01 12.45
CA ASN A 713 -11.39 -7.09 12.29
C ASN A 713 -10.49 -6.86 11.06
N LEU A 714 -9.17 -6.92 11.25
CA LEU A 714 -8.20 -6.74 10.18
C LEU A 714 -8.36 -7.76 9.03
N LEU A 715 -8.59 -9.05 9.34
CA LEU A 715 -8.76 -10.09 8.31
C LEU A 715 -10.04 -9.88 7.51
N PHE A 716 -11.13 -9.46 8.16
CA PHE A 716 -12.37 -9.13 7.46
C PHE A 716 -12.18 -7.95 6.50
N ASP A 717 -11.52 -6.88 6.96
CA ASP A 717 -11.20 -5.73 6.11
C ASP A 717 -10.32 -6.15 4.92
N TYR A 718 -9.31 -7.00 5.19
CA TYR A 718 -8.42 -7.57 4.18
C TYR A 718 -9.17 -8.37 3.12
N LEU A 719 -9.99 -9.35 3.53
CA LEU A 719 -10.79 -10.18 2.63
C LEU A 719 -11.79 -9.34 1.83
N LEU A 720 -12.41 -8.34 2.47
CA LEU A 720 -13.33 -7.45 1.80
C LEU A 720 -12.62 -6.55 0.78
N SER A 721 -11.38 -6.14 1.04
CA SER A 721 -10.54 -5.40 0.08
C SER A 721 -10.05 -6.25 -1.09
N LEU A 722 -9.88 -7.56 -0.90
CA LEU A 722 -9.67 -8.47 -2.02
C LEU A 722 -10.91 -8.48 -2.94
N ILE A 723 -12.12 -8.56 -2.38
CA ILE A 723 -13.36 -8.56 -3.17
C ILE A 723 -13.60 -7.21 -3.85
N PHE A 724 -13.41 -6.10 -3.14
CA PHE A 724 -13.65 -4.74 -3.62
C PHE A 724 -12.33 -3.99 -3.83
N TYR A 725 -11.71 -4.21 -4.98
CA TYR A 725 -10.40 -3.62 -5.34
C TYR A 725 -10.48 -2.17 -5.83
N VAL A 726 -11.68 -1.66 -6.13
CA VAL A 726 -11.87 -0.27 -6.54
C VAL A 726 -12.18 0.57 -5.29
N PRO A 727 -11.47 1.68 -5.05
CA PRO A 727 -11.65 2.50 -3.85
C PRO A 727 -13.11 2.91 -3.60
N SER A 728 -13.84 3.34 -4.63
CA SER A 728 -15.26 3.74 -4.50
C SER A 728 -16.18 2.58 -4.14
N GLN A 729 -15.93 1.38 -4.69
CA GLN A 729 -16.70 0.17 -4.35
C GLN A 729 -16.42 -0.26 -2.90
N LYS A 730 -15.15 -0.22 -2.48
CA LYS A 730 -14.74 -0.53 -1.11
C LYS A 730 -15.33 0.47 -0.11
N GLN A 731 -15.35 1.76 -0.45
CA GLN A 731 -15.98 2.81 0.36
C GLN A 731 -17.47 2.55 0.56
N LEU A 732 -18.19 2.22 -0.52
CA LEU A 732 -19.61 1.87 -0.44
C LEU A 732 -19.82 0.65 0.46
N ALA A 733 -19.01 -0.41 0.29
CA ALA A 733 -19.09 -1.60 1.14
C ALA A 733 -18.84 -1.26 2.62
N ALA A 734 -17.83 -0.44 2.92
CA ALA A 734 -17.53 0.02 4.26
C ALA A 734 -18.68 0.84 4.87
N HIS A 735 -19.24 1.77 4.10
CA HIS A 735 -20.38 2.59 4.52
C HIS A 735 -21.62 1.75 4.82
N LEU A 736 -21.93 0.77 3.95
CA LEU A 736 -23.00 -0.18 4.18
C LEU A 736 -22.75 -0.96 5.48
N VAL A 737 -21.56 -1.55 5.65
CA VAL A 737 -21.26 -2.31 6.88
C VAL A 737 -21.56 -1.51 8.14
N TRP A 738 -21.22 -0.21 8.20
CA TRP A 738 -21.52 0.63 9.37
C TRP A 738 -22.96 1.14 9.46
N ASN A 739 -23.67 1.26 8.34
CA ASN A 739 -25.05 1.74 8.26
C ASN A 739 -26.05 0.58 8.23
N GLN A 740 -26.37 0.04 9.41
CA GLN A 740 -27.17 -1.19 9.56
C GLN A 740 -28.54 -1.16 8.82
N PRO A 741 -29.36 -0.10 8.92
CA PRO A 741 -30.66 -0.07 8.21
C PRO A 741 -30.50 -0.14 6.69
N VAL A 742 -29.59 0.67 6.13
CA VAL A 742 -29.36 0.73 4.68
C VAL A 742 -28.77 -0.59 4.19
N PHE A 743 -27.86 -1.17 4.95
CA PHE A 743 -27.23 -2.44 4.60
C PHE A 743 -28.20 -3.61 4.62
N LEU A 744 -29.08 -3.67 5.62
CA LEU A 744 -30.12 -4.68 5.69
C LEU A 744 -31.05 -4.61 4.46
N VAL A 745 -31.43 -3.40 4.03
CA VAL A 745 -32.20 -3.22 2.79
C VAL A 745 -31.39 -3.67 1.57
N ALA A 746 -30.14 -3.22 1.45
CA ALA A 746 -29.27 -3.55 0.32
C ALA A 746 -29.05 -5.08 0.18
N VAL A 747 -28.78 -5.77 1.29
CA VAL A 747 -28.60 -7.24 1.30
C VAL A 747 -29.92 -7.95 1.02
N THR A 748 -31.05 -7.45 1.53
CA THR A 748 -32.37 -8.02 1.21
C THR A 748 -32.64 -7.96 -0.30
N VAL A 749 -32.38 -6.80 -0.92
CA VAL A 749 -32.52 -6.62 -2.38
C VAL A 749 -31.55 -7.54 -3.13
N ALA A 750 -30.29 -7.62 -2.71
CA ALA A 750 -29.30 -8.49 -3.33
C ALA A 750 -29.70 -9.97 -3.28
N ILE A 751 -30.20 -10.45 -2.13
CA ILE A 751 -30.71 -11.83 -1.98
C ILE A 751 -31.89 -12.05 -2.92
N ILE A 752 -32.86 -11.12 -2.96
CA ILE A 752 -33.99 -11.21 -3.89
C ILE A 752 -33.48 -11.32 -5.33
N LEU A 753 -32.53 -10.49 -5.76
CA LEU A 753 -31.95 -10.56 -7.11
C LEU A 753 -31.30 -11.93 -7.39
N ILE A 754 -30.62 -12.54 -6.42
CA ILE A 754 -30.07 -13.90 -6.54
C ILE A 754 -31.18 -14.92 -6.81
N PHE A 755 -32.34 -14.83 -6.13
CA PHE A 755 -33.50 -15.70 -6.43
C PHE A 755 -33.99 -15.55 -7.88
N TYR A 756 -34.01 -14.33 -8.42
CA TYR A 756 -34.36 -14.09 -9.82
C TYR A 756 -33.31 -14.64 -10.80
N LEU A 757 -32.02 -14.53 -10.49
CA LEU A 757 -30.94 -15.10 -11.31
C LEU A 757 -30.97 -16.63 -11.31
N LEU A 758 -31.19 -17.26 -10.16
CA LEU A 758 -31.38 -18.71 -10.08
C LEU A 758 -32.64 -19.16 -10.85
N ALA A 759 -33.73 -18.40 -10.79
CA ALA A 759 -34.91 -18.67 -11.60
C ALA A 759 -34.64 -18.50 -13.12
N LEU A 760 -33.84 -17.50 -13.50
CA LEU A 760 -33.39 -17.31 -14.88
C LEU A 760 -32.54 -18.49 -15.35
N ALA A 761 -31.65 -19.02 -14.51
CA ALA A 761 -30.87 -20.21 -14.83
C ALA A 761 -31.77 -21.42 -15.11
N ILE A 762 -32.79 -21.68 -14.27
CA ILE A 762 -33.79 -22.73 -14.55
C ILE A 762 -34.49 -22.47 -15.90
N LYS A 763 -34.88 -21.21 -16.15
CA LYS A 763 -35.57 -20.83 -17.39
C LYS A 763 -34.71 -21.07 -18.63
N VAL A 764 -33.45 -20.67 -18.62
CA VAL A 764 -32.50 -20.88 -19.72
C VAL A 764 -32.26 -22.37 -19.94
N LEU A 765 -32.01 -23.13 -18.87
CA LEU A 765 -31.80 -24.58 -18.96
C LEU A 765 -33.05 -25.31 -19.49
N SER A 766 -34.25 -24.81 -19.19
CA SER A 766 -35.49 -25.38 -19.75
C SER A 766 -35.61 -25.22 -21.27
N LEU A 767 -34.89 -24.26 -21.89
CA LEU A 767 -34.88 -24.10 -23.35
C LEU A 767 -34.16 -25.25 -24.06
N LEU A 768 -33.25 -25.94 -23.35
CA LEU A 768 -32.54 -27.12 -23.84
C LEU A 768 -33.37 -28.41 -23.68
N GLY A 769 -34.57 -28.33 -23.10
CA GLY A 769 -35.47 -29.45 -22.85
C GLY A 769 -36.75 -29.40 -23.69
N ALA A 770 -37.49 -30.51 -23.71
CA ALA A 770 -38.79 -30.58 -24.38
C ALA A 770 -39.88 -29.78 -23.64
N ASN A 771 -39.74 -29.61 -22.31
CA ASN A 771 -40.71 -28.91 -21.46
C ASN A 771 -40.38 -27.42 -21.31
N ARG A 772 -41.29 -26.56 -21.78
CA ARG A 772 -41.17 -25.11 -21.62
C ARG A 772 -41.63 -24.66 -20.23
N VAL A 773 -40.67 -24.32 -19.36
CA VAL A 773 -40.96 -23.77 -18.03
C VAL A 773 -41.25 -22.27 -18.13
N ARG A 774 -42.33 -21.79 -17.49
CA ARG A 774 -42.60 -20.33 -17.38
C ARG A 774 -41.69 -19.71 -16.33
N PHE A 775 -41.28 -18.45 -16.52
CA PHE A 775 -40.41 -17.76 -15.54
C PHE A 775 -41.02 -17.75 -14.13
N ASN A 776 -42.32 -17.51 -14.00
CA ASN A 776 -43.00 -17.53 -12.70
C ASN A 776 -42.98 -18.91 -12.03
N GLN A 777 -43.01 -19.99 -12.81
CA GLN A 777 -42.88 -21.36 -12.29
C GLN A 777 -41.45 -21.62 -11.81
N ALA A 778 -40.45 -21.19 -12.59
CA ALA A 778 -39.05 -21.26 -12.20
C ALA A 778 -38.77 -20.45 -10.91
N LEU A 779 -39.28 -19.23 -10.82
CA LEU A 779 -39.15 -18.37 -9.63
C LEU A 779 -39.81 -18.99 -8.41
N THR A 780 -41.03 -19.52 -8.57
CA THR A 780 -41.75 -20.22 -7.50
C THR A 780 -40.94 -21.44 -7.04
N ALA A 781 -40.43 -22.25 -7.96
CA ALA A 781 -39.60 -23.39 -7.63
C ALA A 781 -38.35 -22.98 -6.83
N THR A 782 -37.61 -21.96 -7.28
CA THR A 782 -36.44 -21.44 -6.56
C THR A 782 -36.79 -20.99 -5.14
N ILE A 783 -37.87 -20.22 -4.95
CA ILE A 783 -38.31 -19.74 -3.64
C ILE A 783 -38.64 -20.91 -2.70
N TRP A 784 -39.42 -21.87 -3.17
CA TRP A 784 -39.86 -23.01 -2.35
C TRP A 784 -38.77 -24.07 -2.14
N SER A 785 -37.74 -24.13 -2.99
CA SER A 785 -36.51 -24.88 -2.70
C SER A 785 -35.80 -24.33 -1.46
N ALA A 786 -35.86 -23.00 -1.26
CA ALA A 786 -35.27 -22.29 -0.12
C ALA A 786 -36.15 -22.23 1.13
N SER A 787 -37.33 -22.89 1.14
CA SER A 787 -38.22 -22.91 2.29
C SER A 787 -37.61 -23.42 3.60
N PRO A 788 -36.58 -24.31 3.63
CA PRO A 788 -35.90 -24.67 4.87
C PRO A 788 -35.29 -23.49 5.63
N PHE A 789 -34.89 -22.40 4.95
CA PHE A 789 -34.38 -21.20 5.63
C PHE A 789 -35.40 -20.55 6.57
N ALA A 790 -36.70 -20.84 6.43
CA ALA A 790 -37.70 -20.40 7.41
C ALA A 790 -37.44 -20.96 8.82
N ILE A 791 -36.74 -22.10 8.95
CA ILE A 791 -36.34 -22.67 10.24
C ILE A 791 -35.29 -21.77 10.94
N LEU A 792 -34.50 -21.01 10.18
CA LEU A 792 -33.48 -20.09 10.71
C LEU A 792 -34.05 -18.72 11.11
N LEU A 793 -35.37 -18.51 11.04
CA LEU A 793 -35.99 -17.25 11.43
C LEU A 793 -35.67 -16.82 12.88
N PRO A 794 -35.73 -17.72 13.89
CA PRO A 794 -35.32 -17.36 15.24
C PRO A 794 -33.82 -17.08 15.37
N LEU A 795 -32.98 -17.72 14.55
CA LEU A 795 -31.52 -17.51 14.56
C LEU A 795 -31.19 -16.07 14.16
N GLY A 796 -31.90 -15.49 13.19
CA GLY A 796 -31.70 -14.10 12.76
C GLY A 796 -31.85 -13.10 13.91
N ILE A 797 -32.83 -13.29 14.81
CA ILE A 797 -33.08 -12.41 15.96
C ILE A 797 -31.85 -12.30 16.85
N PHE A 798 -31.23 -13.44 17.17
CA PHE A 798 -30.14 -13.50 18.14
C PHE A 798 -28.76 -13.56 17.49
N MET A 799 -28.65 -13.41 16.17
CA MET A 799 -27.41 -13.68 15.45
C MET A 799 -26.24 -12.84 15.96
N TYR A 800 -26.42 -11.52 16.06
CA TYR A 800 -25.41 -10.63 16.60
C TYR A 800 -25.06 -10.96 18.06
N SER A 801 -26.05 -11.22 18.90
CA SER A 801 -25.84 -11.57 20.31
C SER A 801 -25.09 -12.89 20.50
N ILE A 802 -25.39 -13.90 19.68
CA ILE A 802 -24.68 -15.19 19.67
C ILE A 802 -23.20 -14.97 19.32
N LEU A 803 -22.92 -14.13 18.31
CA LEU A 803 -21.53 -13.82 17.91
C LEU A 803 -20.74 -13.15 19.05
N LEU A 804 -21.38 -12.32 19.88
CA LEU A 804 -20.76 -11.69 21.05
C LEU A 804 -20.33 -12.70 22.12
N THR A 805 -21.12 -13.75 22.35
CA THR A 805 -20.90 -14.70 23.43
C THR A 805 -19.98 -15.86 23.04
N MET A 806 -19.97 -16.24 21.76
CA MET A 806 -19.21 -17.40 21.29
C MET A 806 -17.69 -17.12 21.22
N LYS A 807 -16.88 -18.07 21.72
CA LYS A 807 -15.42 -18.06 21.55
C LYS A 807 -14.96 -18.65 20.22
N SER A 808 -15.82 -19.42 19.55
CA SER A 808 -15.53 -20.15 18.30
C SER A 808 -16.77 -20.13 17.40
N TYR A 809 -16.57 -19.88 16.11
CA TYR A 809 -17.66 -19.68 15.14
C TYR A 809 -17.87 -20.87 14.18
N TRP A 810 -17.11 -21.95 14.33
CA TRP A 810 -17.14 -23.10 13.41
C TRP A 810 -18.48 -23.83 13.41
N ILE A 811 -19.11 -23.99 14.59
CA ILE A 811 -20.43 -24.63 14.70
C ILE A 811 -21.49 -23.80 13.97
N LEU A 812 -21.53 -22.49 14.22
CA LEU A 812 -22.46 -21.57 13.55
C LEU A 812 -22.27 -21.59 12.03
N SER A 813 -21.01 -21.54 11.58
CA SER A 813 -20.65 -21.62 10.16
C SER A 813 -21.09 -22.96 9.54
N GLY A 814 -20.88 -24.07 10.25
CA GLY A 814 -21.31 -25.41 9.82
C GLY A 814 -22.83 -25.53 9.70
N VAL A 815 -23.59 -24.97 10.64
CA VAL A 815 -25.06 -24.94 10.57
C VAL A 815 -25.52 -24.12 9.36
N LEU A 816 -24.97 -22.92 9.15
CA LEU A 816 -25.33 -22.11 7.99
C LEU A 816 -24.99 -22.84 6.68
N LEU A 817 -23.80 -23.44 6.58
CA LEU A 817 -23.36 -24.21 5.42
C LEU A 817 -24.29 -25.38 5.12
N TYR A 818 -24.70 -26.14 6.16
CA TYR A 818 -25.64 -27.25 6.02
C TYR A 818 -26.94 -26.82 5.33
N PHE A 819 -27.54 -25.69 5.74
CA PHE A 819 -28.77 -25.19 5.12
C PHE A 819 -28.55 -24.77 3.66
N HIS A 820 -27.40 -24.18 3.31
CA HIS A 820 -27.08 -23.82 1.93
C HIS A 820 -26.95 -25.06 1.04
N VAL A 821 -26.20 -26.08 1.52
CA VAL A 821 -26.06 -27.37 0.82
C VAL A 821 -27.41 -28.05 0.66
N TRP A 822 -28.25 -28.03 1.70
CA TRP A 822 -29.59 -28.60 1.64
C TRP A 822 -30.48 -27.90 0.60
N VAL A 823 -30.48 -26.57 0.56
CA VAL A 823 -31.23 -25.79 -0.41
C VAL A 823 -30.70 -26.00 -1.84
N TYR A 824 -29.38 -26.12 -2.01
CA TYR A 824 -28.77 -26.43 -3.31
C TYR A 824 -29.31 -27.73 -3.91
N PHE A 825 -29.28 -28.84 -3.14
CA PHE A 825 -29.83 -30.11 -3.61
C PHE A 825 -31.34 -30.05 -3.87
N ARG A 826 -32.10 -29.29 -3.07
CA ARG A 826 -33.53 -29.06 -3.31
C ARG A 826 -33.78 -28.25 -4.58
N TRP A 827 -32.91 -27.29 -4.90
CA TRP A 827 -32.99 -26.51 -6.13
C TRP A 827 -32.66 -27.35 -7.37
N ILE A 828 -31.64 -28.20 -7.31
CA ILE A 828 -31.34 -29.18 -8.36
C ILE A 828 -32.50 -30.15 -8.57
N ASN A 829 -33.12 -30.65 -7.48
CA ASN A 829 -34.29 -31.50 -7.58
C ASN A 829 -35.47 -30.78 -8.27
N ALA A 830 -35.70 -29.50 -7.95
CA ALA A 830 -36.74 -28.71 -8.59
C ALA A 830 -36.48 -28.53 -10.10
N LEU A 831 -35.24 -28.19 -10.47
CA LEU A 831 -34.80 -28.08 -11.87
C LEU A 831 -35.01 -29.40 -12.62
N ARG A 832 -34.62 -30.53 -12.02
CA ARG A 832 -34.82 -31.87 -12.59
C ARG A 832 -36.29 -32.13 -12.91
N VAL A 833 -37.17 -31.93 -11.92
CA VAL A 833 -38.60 -32.21 -12.05
C VAL A 833 -39.20 -31.33 -13.15
N LEU A 834 -38.94 -30.02 -13.11
CA LEU A 834 -39.49 -29.07 -14.09
C LEU A 834 -38.99 -29.31 -15.53
N THR A 835 -37.80 -29.88 -15.70
CA THR A 835 -37.21 -30.14 -17.03
C THR A 835 -37.44 -31.56 -17.53
N ASP A 836 -38.02 -32.44 -16.71
CA ASP A 836 -38.21 -33.87 -16.99
C ASP A 836 -36.92 -34.56 -17.49
N ARG A 837 -35.84 -34.36 -16.75
CA ARG A 837 -34.51 -34.91 -17.06
C ARG A 837 -34.05 -35.85 -15.95
N LEU A 838 -33.07 -36.71 -16.26
CA LEU A 838 -32.42 -37.56 -15.25
C LEU A 838 -31.65 -36.70 -14.23
N TYR A 839 -31.85 -36.99 -12.94
CA TYR A 839 -31.22 -36.26 -11.81
C TYR A 839 -29.71 -36.10 -12.00
N PHE A 840 -29.05 -37.19 -12.37
CA PHE A 840 -27.61 -37.23 -12.55
C PHE A 840 -27.12 -36.31 -13.69
N ARG A 841 -27.85 -36.23 -14.82
CA ARG A 841 -27.45 -35.38 -15.96
C ARG A 841 -27.56 -33.89 -15.65
N VAL A 842 -28.62 -33.50 -14.94
CA VAL A 842 -28.84 -32.11 -14.52
C VAL A 842 -27.84 -31.69 -13.44
N LEU A 843 -27.67 -32.55 -12.42
CA LEU A 843 -26.72 -32.31 -11.35
C LEU A 843 -25.29 -32.19 -11.90
N LEU A 844 -24.85 -33.15 -12.72
CA LEU A 844 -23.51 -33.15 -13.29
C LEU A 844 -23.31 -31.95 -14.22
N GLY A 845 -24.22 -31.71 -15.16
CA GLY A 845 -24.09 -30.60 -16.12
C GLY A 845 -24.03 -29.24 -15.44
N PHE A 846 -24.92 -28.97 -14.48
CA PHE A 846 -24.91 -27.69 -13.76
C PHE A 846 -23.70 -27.57 -12.84
N THR A 847 -23.36 -28.62 -12.08
CA THR A 847 -22.21 -28.58 -11.17
C THR A 847 -20.91 -28.39 -11.95
N VAL A 848 -20.74 -29.06 -13.09
CA VAL A 848 -19.56 -28.88 -13.96
C VAL A 848 -19.52 -27.47 -14.53
N LEU A 849 -20.62 -26.94 -15.09
CA LEU A 849 -20.65 -25.57 -15.61
C LEU A 849 -20.37 -24.53 -14.52
N PHE A 850 -20.95 -24.73 -13.33
CA PHE A 850 -20.72 -23.86 -12.18
C PHE A 850 -19.26 -23.92 -11.71
N LEU A 851 -18.68 -25.11 -11.59
CA LEU A 851 -17.27 -25.29 -11.22
C LEU A 851 -16.32 -24.74 -12.29
N LEU A 852 -16.66 -24.85 -13.58
CA LEU A 852 -15.89 -24.24 -14.67
C LEU A 852 -15.97 -22.72 -14.63
N ALA A 853 -17.15 -22.14 -14.39
CA ALA A 853 -17.32 -20.70 -14.26
C ALA A 853 -16.61 -20.16 -13.01
N LEU A 854 -16.77 -20.83 -11.87
CA LEU A 854 -16.11 -20.46 -10.61
C LEU A 854 -14.59 -20.66 -10.71
N GLY A 855 -14.13 -21.76 -11.29
CA GLY A 855 -12.72 -22.07 -11.50
C GLY A 855 -12.08 -21.11 -12.50
N GLY A 856 -12.77 -20.77 -13.59
CA GLY A 856 -12.34 -19.76 -14.55
C GLY A 856 -12.25 -18.36 -13.93
N ALA A 857 -13.27 -17.94 -13.17
CA ALA A 857 -13.26 -16.68 -12.43
C ALA A 857 -12.13 -16.65 -11.39
N ALA A 858 -11.96 -17.70 -10.60
CA ALA A 858 -10.90 -17.82 -9.61
C ALA A 858 -9.50 -17.83 -10.26
N TYR A 859 -9.35 -18.49 -11.41
CA TYR A 859 -8.10 -18.48 -12.18
C TYR A 859 -7.77 -17.08 -12.69
N LEU A 860 -8.73 -16.39 -13.33
CA LEU A 860 -8.54 -15.01 -13.80
C LEU A 860 -8.24 -14.05 -12.65
N TYR A 861 -8.94 -14.22 -11.53
CA TYR A 861 -8.75 -13.44 -10.31
C TYR A 861 -7.35 -13.68 -9.72
N ASN A 862 -6.88 -14.93 -9.67
CA ASN A 862 -5.54 -15.27 -9.23
C ASN A 862 -4.45 -14.72 -10.18
N GLN A 863 -4.67 -14.77 -11.49
CA GLN A 863 -3.71 -14.21 -12.47
C GLN A 863 -3.53 -12.69 -12.32
N HIS A 864 -4.57 -11.97 -11.91
CA HIS A 864 -4.51 -10.52 -11.78
C HIS A 864 -4.05 -10.05 -10.39
N TYR A 865 -4.54 -10.70 -9.33
CA TYR A 865 -4.38 -10.24 -7.94
C TYR A 865 -3.60 -11.20 -7.05
N ASN A 866 -3.15 -12.34 -7.56
CA ASN A 866 -2.46 -13.38 -6.81
C ASN A 866 -3.18 -13.80 -5.51
N ALA A 867 -4.49 -13.96 -5.63
CA ALA A 867 -5.40 -14.25 -4.53
C ALA A 867 -4.94 -15.41 -3.63
N ARG A 868 -4.32 -16.44 -4.21
CA ARG A 868 -3.83 -17.59 -3.45
C ARG A 868 -2.76 -17.21 -2.43
N GLU A 869 -1.78 -16.38 -2.80
CA GLU A 869 -0.74 -15.94 -1.87
C GLU A 869 -1.33 -15.05 -0.77
N HIS A 870 -2.24 -14.15 -1.11
CA HIS A 870 -2.95 -13.33 -0.12
C HIS A 870 -3.76 -14.18 0.88
N LEU A 871 -4.43 -15.24 0.42
CA LEU A 871 -5.17 -16.15 1.29
C LEU A 871 -4.24 -17.00 2.17
N GLN A 872 -3.09 -17.43 1.65
CA GLN A 872 -2.05 -18.11 2.44
C GLN A 872 -1.48 -17.19 3.52
N PHE A 873 -1.18 -15.94 3.16
CA PHE A 873 -0.73 -14.92 4.10
C PHE A 873 -1.74 -14.69 5.23
N VAL A 874 -3.02 -14.54 4.89
CA VAL A 874 -4.11 -14.42 5.89
C VAL A 874 -4.17 -15.63 6.82
N TYR A 875 -3.96 -16.84 6.29
CA TYR A 875 -3.93 -18.06 7.08
C TYR A 875 -2.74 -18.12 8.05
N HIS A 876 -1.51 -17.86 7.57
CA HIS A 876 -0.32 -17.84 8.43
C HIS A 876 -0.42 -16.75 9.50
N LEU A 877 -0.92 -15.56 9.15
CA LEU A 877 -1.14 -14.48 10.11
C LEU A 877 -2.14 -14.90 11.21
N TYR A 878 -3.22 -15.57 10.84
CA TYR A 878 -4.19 -16.11 11.80
C TYR A 878 -3.59 -17.20 12.69
N GLU A 879 -2.82 -18.14 12.13
CA GLU A 879 -2.20 -19.23 12.90
C GLU A 879 -1.09 -18.73 13.84
N PHE A 880 -0.30 -17.72 13.44
CA PHE A 880 0.76 -17.15 14.27
C PHE A 880 0.19 -16.43 15.51
N THR A 881 -0.93 -15.73 15.32
CA THR A 881 -1.56 -14.92 16.38
C THR A 881 -2.37 -15.77 17.37
N LYS A 882 -2.98 -16.87 16.91
CA LYS A 882 -3.59 -17.89 17.77
C LYS A 882 -2.57 -18.52 18.72
#